data_AF-A0A381FMA1-F1
#
_entry.id   AF-A0A381FMA1-F1
#
_cell.length_a   1.000
_cell.length_b   1.000
_cell.length_c   1.000
_cell.angle_alpha   90.00
_cell.angle_beta   90.00
_cell.angle_gamma   90.00
#
_symmetry.space_group_name_H-M   'P 1'
#
loop_
_entity.id
_entity.type
_entity.pdbx_description
1 polymer ?
#
loop_
_entity_poly.entity_id
_entity_poly.type
_entity_poly.pdbx_seq_one_letter_code
_entity_poly.pdbx_strand_id
1 'polypeptide(L)'
;METQKYTPTNKVRIVTAASLFDGHDAAINIMRRVIQGTGCEVIHLGHDKSAEEVVNTAIQEDANAIALTSYQGGHNEYFKYIYDLLREKNSPQIKIFGGGGGVILPEEIEDIMAYGIDRIYSPDDGRELGLQGMIDDLVKRSDFATGKEVTAEDLDSISFENSTSIAKIISAVENFSEEKPDLVKAIDEKSKDLNIPIIGITGTGGAGKSSLTDELVRRFLRSNPGKKIAIISIDPSKKKTGGALLGDRIRMNAINDPRVYMRSMATRENNVSVSPFIHSALNVLKLAHPDVIILETSGIGQSGSEVSDFADVSMYVMTPEYGASTQLEKIDMLDYADLVALNKSDKRGALDALQAVRKQFQRNHLLWESPLDDMPVYATKASQFNDHGTTDLYNRLIEKVNEKYSDLNLQGFVEQEVSEDITIIPPKRVRYLSEIVENNRIYDANVEKQAELARKMYHIEGVKKFLSNETLDAEYQKAEKDLQQENIDFLKNWDDTKEAFKAEFYSYFVRGKEIKVETSTESLSHLKIPKISLPKYTDWGDLIKWKGQENLPGGFPYTAGIYPFKRTGEDPTRMFAGEGGPERTNRRFHYVSAEMDAKRLSTAFDSVTLYGQDPALPPDIYGKIGNAGVSIATLDDAKKLYSGFDLVNAMTSVSMTINGPAPMLLAFFMNAAIDQNVEKYIAEHKLEAQVEAKLKEKFDDRGLERPKYNGELPPSNNGLGLKLLGLTGDEVIPAEAYAEIKAKTIATVRGTVQADILKEDQAQNTCIFSTEFALRLMGDVQEYFITEKVRNFYSVSISGYHIAEAGANPVSQLAFTLANGFTYVEYYLSRGMDINDFAPNLSFFFSNGIDPEYSVIGRVARRIWAKAMKLKYGADERSQMLKYHIQTSGRSLHAQEIDFNDIRTTLQALYAIYDNCNSLHTNAYDEAITTPTEQSVRRAMAIQLIINKELGLAKNENPLQGSFIIEELTDLVEEAVYTEFDRITERGGVLGAMETMYQRSKIQEESMHYEWLKHTGEYPIIGVNTFLGKDGSPTVRPGEVIRSTEEEKQVQIETLHNFQKSNEDKSEAALKTLQHAAINQQNLFNVMMDAVKYCSLGQITNALFEVGGKYRRNM
;
A
#
# COMPACT_ATOMS: atom_id res chain seq x y z
N MET A 1 4.94 -24.53 30.03
CA MET A 1 4.65 -25.94 29.69
C MET A 1 4.57 -26.00 28.18
N GLU A 2 5.40 -26.80 27.50
CA GLU A 2 5.25 -27.01 26.06
C GLU A 2 3.95 -27.79 25.84
N THR A 3 2.90 -27.10 25.36
CA THR A 3 1.66 -27.75 24.91
C THR A 3 1.99 -28.65 23.73
N GLN A 4 1.67 -29.94 23.86
CA GLN A 4 1.83 -30.90 22.78
C GLN A 4 0.90 -30.52 21.63
N LYS A 5 1.52 -30.15 20.50
CA LYS A 5 0.85 -29.74 19.27
C LYS A 5 -0.14 -30.81 18.77
N TYR A 6 -1.31 -30.36 18.31
CA TYR A 6 -2.31 -31.27 17.72
C TYR A 6 -1.86 -31.82 16.37
N THR A 7 -2.20 -33.08 16.09
CA THR A 7 -1.99 -33.70 14.78
C THR A 7 -3.34 -34.10 14.21
N PRO A 8 -3.76 -33.55 13.06
CA PRO A 8 -5.05 -33.88 12.47
C PRO A 8 -5.11 -35.34 12.00
N THR A 9 -6.28 -35.94 12.14
CA THR A 9 -6.58 -37.32 11.71
C THR A 9 -7.02 -37.38 10.24
N ASN A 10 -7.70 -36.33 9.76
CA ASN A 10 -8.12 -36.18 8.37
C ASN A 10 -7.23 -35.16 7.63
N LYS A 11 -7.41 -35.08 6.31
CA LYS A 11 -6.78 -34.05 5.47
C LYS A 11 -7.55 -32.72 5.60
N VAL A 12 -7.22 -31.97 6.64
CA VAL A 12 -7.89 -30.69 6.95
C VAL A 12 -7.46 -29.60 5.98
N ARG A 13 -8.44 -28.99 5.30
CA ARG A 13 -8.29 -27.88 4.37
C ARG A 13 -8.88 -26.61 4.96
N ILE A 14 -8.13 -25.50 4.96
CA ILE A 14 -8.55 -24.23 5.56
C ILE A 14 -8.37 -23.08 4.56
N VAL A 15 -9.44 -22.32 4.32
CA VAL A 15 -9.39 -21.05 3.57
C VAL A 15 -9.02 -19.92 4.53
N THR A 16 -8.02 -19.12 4.17
CA THR A 16 -7.56 -17.98 4.99
C THR A 16 -7.62 -16.68 4.20
N ALA A 17 -8.20 -15.62 4.79
CA ALA A 17 -8.27 -14.30 4.16
C ALA A 17 -8.40 -13.16 5.19
N ALA A 18 -8.06 -11.93 4.80
CA ALA A 18 -8.56 -10.73 5.47
C ALA A 18 -9.89 -10.28 4.85
N SER A 19 -10.75 -9.63 5.64
CA SER A 19 -12.09 -9.19 5.22
C SER A 19 -12.07 -8.18 4.06
N LEU A 20 -13.24 -7.88 3.49
CA LEU A 20 -13.39 -6.92 2.40
C LEU A 20 -12.85 -5.54 2.82
N PHE A 21 -12.12 -4.88 1.92
CA PHE A 21 -11.49 -3.57 2.16
C PHE A 21 -10.55 -3.55 3.37
N ASP A 22 -9.99 -4.70 3.74
CA ASP A 22 -9.06 -4.83 4.84
C ASP A 22 -7.67 -5.23 4.34
N GLY A 23 -6.71 -4.31 4.45
CA GLY A 23 -5.30 -4.53 4.12
C GLY A 23 -4.48 -5.17 5.24
N HIS A 24 -5.05 -5.36 6.44
CA HIS A 24 -4.32 -5.89 7.60
C HIS A 24 -4.12 -7.40 7.52
N ASP A 25 -3.10 -7.82 6.77
CA ASP A 25 -2.81 -9.24 6.53
C ASP A 25 -1.69 -9.80 7.43
N ALA A 26 -1.05 -8.97 8.25
CA ALA A 26 0.04 -9.37 9.13
C ALA A 26 -0.38 -10.51 10.07
N ALA A 27 -1.54 -10.37 10.72
CA ALA A 27 -2.07 -11.37 11.64
C ALA A 27 -2.40 -12.69 10.91
N ILE A 28 -3.16 -12.65 9.82
CA ILE A 28 -3.55 -13.87 9.09
C ILE A 28 -2.35 -14.59 8.46
N ASN A 29 -1.30 -13.85 8.06
CA ASN A 29 -0.04 -14.43 7.58
C ASN A 29 0.70 -15.22 8.66
N ILE A 30 0.70 -14.74 9.90
CA ILE A 30 1.26 -15.48 11.04
C ILE A 30 0.40 -16.73 11.29
N MET A 31 -0.93 -16.57 11.36
CA MET A 31 -1.84 -17.69 11.63
C MET A 31 -1.73 -18.79 10.57
N ARG A 32 -1.72 -18.47 9.28
CA ARG A 32 -1.60 -19.48 8.21
C ARG A 32 -0.29 -20.27 8.27
N ARG A 33 0.82 -19.66 8.71
CA ARG A 33 2.11 -20.34 8.86
C ARG A 33 2.05 -21.38 9.97
N VAL A 34 1.40 -21.04 11.08
CA VAL A 34 1.17 -21.98 12.19
C VAL A 34 0.21 -23.09 11.78
N ILE A 35 -0.88 -22.77 11.06
CA ILE A 35 -1.84 -23.75 10.49
C ILE A 35 -1.15 -24.74 9.55
N GLN A 36 -0.37 -24.25 8.58
CA GLN A 36 0.44 -25.10 7.69
C GLN A 36 1.43 -25.96 8.50
N GLY A 37 2.03 -25.36 9.53
CA GLY A 37 2.89 -26.04 10.47
C GLY A 37 2.21 -27.23 11.14
N THR A 38 0.91 -27.14 11.45
CA THR A 38 0.08 -28.18 12.08
C THR A 38 -0.33 -29.30 11.12
N GLY A 39 0.03 -29.21 9.85
CA GLY A 39 -0.20 -30.29 8.87
C GLY A 39 -1.47 -30.11 8.05
N CYS A 40 -2.06 -28.92 8.05
CA CYS A 40 -3.23 -28.58 7.23
C CYS A 40 -2.81 -28.09 5.84
N GLU A 41 -3.70 -28.24 4.86
CA GLU A 41 -3.61 -27.62 3.54
C GLU A 41 -4.28 -26.23 3.60
N VAL A 42 -3.51 -25.16 3.37
CA VAL A 42 -4.01 -23.79 3.49
C VAL A 42 -4.21 -23.16 2.11
N ILE A 43 -5.45 -22.84 1.78
CA ILE A 43 -5.82 -22.04 0.62
C ILE A 43 -5.81 -20.58 1.06
N HIS A 44 -4.77 -19.84 0.68
CA HIS A 44 -4.61 -18.46 1.12
C HIS A 44 -5.08 -17.49 0.04
N LEU A 45 -6.08 -16.67 0.36
CA LEU A 45 -6.65 -15.67 -0.55
C LEU A 45 -6.01 -14.29 -0.38
N GLY A 46 -5.15 -14.09 0.62
CA GLY A 46 -4.58 -12.78 0.92
C GLY A 46 -5.57 -11.87 1.62
N HIS A 47 -5.65 -10.62 1.18
CA HIS A 47 -6.41 -9.54 1.82
C HIS A 47 -7.50 -8.98 0.90
N ASP A 48 -8.37 -8.11 1.42
CA ASP A 48 -9.47 -7.50 0.66
C ASP A 48 -10.33 -8.53 -0.08
N LYS A 49 -11.06 -9.37 0.66
CA LYS A 49 -11.91 -10.42 0.09
C LYS A 49 -13.37 -10.25 0.50
N SER A 50 -14.26 -10.28 -0.49
CA SER A 50 -15.70 -10.24 -0.26
C SER A 50 -16.19 -11.52 0.41
N ALA A 51 -17.32 -11.43 1.11
CA ALA A 51 -17.93 -12.61 1.72
C ALA A 51 -18.24 -13.68 0.67
N GLU A 52 -18.75 -13.26 -0.49
CA GLU A 52 -19.07 -14.16 -1.60
C GLU A 52 -17.81 -14.86 -2.15
N GLU A 53 -16.71 -14.15 -2.36
CA GLU A 53 -15.47 -14.74 -2.88
C GLU A 53 -14.88 -15.79 -1.92
N VAL A 54 -14.90 -15.50 -0.61
CA VAL A 54 -14.46 -16.44 0.44
C VAL A 54 -15.34 -17.68 0.46
N VAL A 55 -16.67 -17.52 0.45
CA VAL A 55 -17.62 -18.63 0.48
C VAL A 55 -17.52 -19.49 -0.78
N ASN A 56 -17.51 -18.86 -1.96
CA ASN A 56 -17.36 -19.58 -3.23
C ASN A 56 -16.06 -20.37 -3.27
N THR A 57 -14.97 -19.79 -2.79
CA THR A 57 -13.69 -20.49 -2.65
C THR A 57 -13.82 -21.68 -1.69
N ALA A 58 -14.34 -21.48 -0.49
CA ALA A 58 -14.46 -22.56 0.50
C ALA A 58 -15.29 -23.74 -0.01
N ILE A 59 -16.34 -23.47 -0.79
CA ILE A 59 -17.18 -24.48 -1.42
C ILE A 59 -16.43 -25.21 -2.54
N GLN A 60 -15.81 -24.48 -3.48
CA GLN A 60 -15.05 -25.10 -4.58
C GLN A 60 -13.86 -25.95 -4.07
N GLU A 61 -13.25 -25.52 -2.98
CA GLU A 61 -12.13 -26.21 -2.34
C GLU A 61 -12.55 -27.32 -1.37
N ASP A 62 -13.87 -27.48 -1.13
CA ASP A 62 -14.47 -28.37 -0.11
C ASP A 62 -13.72 -28.28 1.23
N ALA A 63 -13.52 -27.04 1.69
CA ALA A 63 -12.74 -26.74 2.88
C ALA A 63 -13.47 -27.13 4.16
N ASN A 64 -12.72 -27.58 5.16
CA ASN A 64 -13.26 -27.85 6.49
C ASN A 64 -13.62 -26.56 7.23
N ALA A 65 -12.82 -25.51 7.02
CA ALA A 65 -12.98 -24.25 7.72
C ALA A 65 -12.54 -23.04 6.92
N ILE A 66 -13.07 -21.89 7.34
CA ILE A 66 -12.70 -20.55 6.93
C ILE A 66 -12.11 -19.84 8.17
N ALA A 67 -10.94 -19.22 8.02
CA ALA A 67 -10.30 -18.43 9.06
C ALA A 67 -10.03 -17.00 8.56
N LEU A 68 -10.60 -16.01 9.25
CA LEU A 68 -10.65 -14.63 8.78
C LEU A 68 -10.04 -13.63 9.77
N THR A 69 -9.49 -12.55 9.24
CA THR A 69 -9.18 -11.35 10.04
C THR A 69 -10.02 -10.16 9.62
N SER A 70 -10.48 -9.36 10.59
CA SER A 70 -11.22 -8.12 10.33
C SER A 70 -10.82 -7.02 11.30
N TYR A 71 -10.10 -6.01 10.79
CA TYR A 71 -9.58 -4.87 11.55
C TYR A 71 -10.23 -3.51 11.18
N GLN A 72 -11.04 -3.47 10.13
CA GLN A 72 -11.66 -2.23 9.60
C GLN A 72 -13.09 -1.98 10.12
N GLY A 73 -13.59 -2.81 11.04
CA GLY A 73 -15.00 -2.82 11.42
C GLY A 73 -15.90 -3.45 10.34
N GLY A 74 -17.21 -3.43 10.60
CA GLY A 74 -18.22 -4.14 9.80
C GLY A 74 -18.16 -5.67 9.95
N HIS A 75 -17.45 -6.16 10.98
CA HIS A 75 -17.23 -7.59 11.21
C HIS A 75 -18.52 -8.33 11.55
N ASN A 76 -19.47 -7.70 12.25
CA ASN A 76 -20.75 -8.32 12.59
C ASN A 76 -21.50 -8.70 11.31
N GLU A 77 -21.67 -7.74 10.41
CA GLU A 77 -22.35 -7.93 9.12
C GLU A 77 -21.57 -8.92 8.25
N TYR A 78 -20.24 -8.79 8.18
CA TYR A 78 -19.38 -9.66 7.36
C TYR A 78 -19.47 -11.14 7.78
N PHE A 79 -19.29 -11.45 9.07
CA PHE A 79 -19.33 -12.82 9.57
C PHE A 79 -20.73 -13.44 9.48
N LYS A 80 -21.78 -12.67 9.81
CA LYS A 80 -23.17 -13.13 9.68
C LYS A 80 -23.52 -13.41 8.21
N TYR A 81 -23.07 -12.55 7.29
CA TYR A 81 -23.31 -12.74 5.88
C TYR A 81 -22.62 -13.99 5.32
N ILE A 82 -21.37 -14.27 5.71
CA ILE A 82 -20.69 -15.54 5.36
C ILE A 82 -21.47 -16.75 5.87
N TYR A 83 -21.93 -16.69 7.12
CA TYR A 83 -22.72 -17.76 7.73
C TYR A 83 -24.04 -18.01 6.99
N ASP A 84 -24.72 -16.96 6.56
CA ASP A 84 -25.96 -17.02 5.79
C ASP A 84 -25.72 -17.56 4.38
N LEU A 85 -24.69 -17.04 3.68
CA LEU A 85 -24.31 -17.51 2.34
C LEU A 85 -23.94 -18.99 2.31
N LEU A 86 -23.25 -19.50 3.33
CA LEU A 86 -22.94 -20.93 3.43
C LEU A 86 -24.21 -21.78 3.56
N ARG A 87 -25.24 -21.30 4.24
CA ARG A 87 -26.54 -21.99 4.35
C ARG A 87 -27.34 -21.92 3.06
N GLU A 88 -27.39 -20.73 2.46
CA GLU A 88 -28.03 -20.52 1.16
C GLU A 88 -27.43 -21.44 0.10
N LYS A 89 -26.11 -21.61 0.08
CA LYS A 89 -25.37 -22.49 -0.83
C LYS A 89 -25.22 -23.93 -0.33
N ASN A 90 -26.06 -24.37 0.61
CA ASN A 90 -26.14 -25.75 1.13
C ASN A 90 -24.80 -26.35 1.62
N SER A 91 -23.97 -25.52 2.24
CA SER A 91 -22.66 -25.90 2.80
C SER A 91 -22.48 -25.53 4.28
N PRO A 92 -23.46 -25.80 5.18
CA PRO A 92 -23.39 -25.41 6.59
C PRO A 92 -22.33 -26.17 7.42
N GLN A 93 -21.72 -27.21 6.84
CA GLN A 93 -20.67 -27.99 7.50
C GLN A 93 -19.33 -27.24 7.61
N ILE A 94 -19.11 -26.22 6.78
CA ILE A 94 -17.87 -25.45 6.77
C ILE A 94 -17.82 -24.57 8.02
N LYS A 95 -16.76 -24.73 8.81
CA LYS A 95 -16.57 -24.04 10.08
C LYS A 95 -16.05 -22.62 9.90
N ILE A 96 -16.44 -21.69 10.76
CA ILE A 96 -16.06 -20.27 10.64
C ILE A 96 -15.27 -19.83 11.87
N PHE A 97 -14.08 -19.29 11.63
CA PHE A 97 -13.18 -18.75 12.64
C PHE A 97 -12.78 -17.31 12.31
N GLY A 98 -12.53 -16.50 13.34
CA GLY A 98 -12.16 -15.11 13.14
C GLY A 98 -11.33 -14.49 14.25
N GLY A 99 -10.76 -13.31 13.96
CA GLY A 99 -10.11 -12.43 14.93
C GLY A 99 -9.95 -11.00 14.38
N GLY A 100 -9.87 -10.02 15.27
CA GLY A 100 -9.74 -8.60 14.89
C GLY A 100 -9.01 -7.76 15.94
N GLY A 101 -8.22 -8.39 16.82
CA GLY A 101 -7.60 -7.71 17.95
C GLY A 101 -8.65 -7.07 18.87
N GLY A 102 -8.44 -5.80 19.23
CA GLY A 102 -9.37 -5.02 20.07
C GLY A 102 -10.58 -4.46 19.33
N VAL A 103 -10.67 -4.62 18.00
CA VAL A 103 -11.75 -4.06 17.17
C VAL A 103 -13.08 -4.80 17.37
N ILE A 104 -13.02 -6.12 17.64
CA ILE A 104 -14.19 -6.95 17.92
C ILE A 104 -14.39 -7.01 19.43
N LEU A 105 -15.43 -6.35 19.93
CA LEU A 105 -15.67 -6.24 21.36
C LEU A 105 -16.18 -7.57 21.93
N PRO A 106 -16.00 -7.84 23.25
CA PRO A 106 -16.47 -9.08 23.87
C PRO A 106 -17.96 -9.39 23.64
N GLU A 107 -18.80 -8.38 23.70
CA GLU A 107 -20.26 -8.50 23.48
C GLU A 107 -20.59 -8.86 22.02
N GLU A 108 -19.78 -8.40 21.06
CA GLU A 108 -19.91 -8.73 19.64
C GLU A 108 -19.38 -10.13 19.35
N ILE A 109 -18.32 -10.56 20.03
CA ILE A 109 -17.84 -11.94 19.98
C ILE A 109 -18.97 -12.88 20.43
N GLU A 110 -19.63 -12.56 21.55
CA GLU A 110 -20.78 -13.33 22.04
C GLU A 110 -21.94 -13.36 21.04
N ASP A 111 -22.31 -12.21 20.46
CA ASP A 111 -23.38 -12.10 19.46
C ASP A 111 -23.06 -12.88 18.16
N ILE A 112 -21.85 -12.71 17.62
CA ILE A 112 -21.39 -13.43 16.43
C ILE A 112 -21.38 -14.95 16.70
N MET A 113 -20.85 -15.38 17.83
CA MET A 113 -20.81 -16.81 18.17
C MET A 113 -22.21 -17.38 18.44
N ALA A 114 -23.12 -16.60 19.05
CA ALA A 114 -24.52 -16.99 19.24
C ALA A 114 -25.28 -17.10 17.91
N TYR A 115 -24.93 -16.31 16.90
CA TYR A 115 -25.47 -16.41 15.55
C TYR A 115 -25.10 -17.74 14.87
N GLY A 116 -23.90 -18.25 15.16
CA GLY A 116 -23.46 -19.60 14.83
C GLY A 116 -22.05 -19.72 14.23
N ILE A 117 -21.23 -18.66 14.31
CA ILE A 117 -19.79 -18.74 14.02
C ILE A 117 -19.11 -19.58 15.12
N ASP A 118 -18.21 -20.49 14.74
CA ASP A 118 -17.67 -21.49 15.68
C ASP A 118 -16.73 -20.90 16.73
N ARG A 119 -15.90 -19.91 16.37
CA ARG A 119 -15.03 -19.21 17.32
C ARG A 119 -14.50 -17.88 16.78
N ILE A 120 -14.63 -16.82 17.57
CA ILE A 120 -13.82 -15.60 17.42
C ILE A 120 -12.79 -15.54 18.55
N TYR A 121 -11.51 -15.34 18.21
CA TYR A 121 -10.41 -15.25 19.17
C TYR A 121 -10.13 -13.79 19.55
N SER A 122 -10.18 -13.51 20.85
CA SER A 122 -9.85 -12.21 21.45
C SER A 122 -8.35 -12.08 21.76
N PRO A 123 -7.84 -10.86 22.05
CA PRO A 123 -6.47 -10.68 22.56
C PRO A 123 -6.21 -11.46 23.85
N ASP A 124 -7.23 -11.61 24.70
CA ASP A 124 -7.13 -12.36 25.96
C ASP A 124 -6.98 -13.88 25.69
N ASP A 125 -7.67 -14.43 24.69
CA ASP A 125 -7.48 -15.82 24.23
C ASP A 125 -6.04 -16.05 23.73
N GLY A 126 -5.47 -15.07 23.02
CA GLY A 126 -4.09 -15.11 22.54
C GLY A 126 -3.06 -15.17 23.67
N ARG A 127 -3.34 -14.54 24.82
CA ARG A 127 -2.50 -14.62 26.02
C ARG A 127 -2.66 -15.96 26.74
N GLU A 128 -3.89 -16.45 26.87
CA GLU A 128 -4.19 -17.67 27.62
C GLU A 128 -3.73 -18.94 26.87
N LEU A 129 -4.06 -19.04 25.58
CA LEU A 129 -3.80 -20.22 24.77
C LEU A 129 -2.43 -20.16 24.06
N GLY A 130 -1.91 -18.95 23.86
CA GLY A 130 -0.80 -18.72 22.93
C GLY A 130 -1.20 -18.94 21.46
N LEU A 131 -0.32 -18.52 20.54
CA LEU A 131 -0.55 -18.66 19.10
C LEU A 131 -0.80 -20.12 18.69
N GLN A 132 0.02 -21.06 19.15
CA GLN A 132 -0.15 -22.48 18.80
C GLN A 132 -1.43 -23.08 19.41
N GLY A 133 -1.82 -22.66 20.63
CA GLY A 133 -3.03 -23.18 21.28
C GLY A 133 -4.31 -22.76 20.56
N MET A 134 -4.39 -21.52 20.06
CA MET A 134 -5.51 -21.08 19.23
C MET A 134 -5.63 -21.92 17.95
N ILE A 135 -4.51 -22.19 17.28
CA ILE A 135 -4.51 -23.02 16.06
C ILE A 135 -4.86 -24.47 16.36
N ASP A 136 -4.39 -25.03 17.48
CA ASP A 136 -4.76 -26.39 17.88
C ASP A 136 -6.27 -26.51 18.15
N ASP A 137 -6.90 -25.51 18.76
CA ASP A 137 -8.36 -25.46 18.95
C ASP A 137 -9.11 -25.38 17.60
N LEU A 138 -8.66 -24.49 16.70
CA LEU A 138 -9.22 -24.35 15.36
C LEU A 138 -9.18 -25.67 14.58
N VAL A 139 -8.01 -26.31 14.53
CA VAL A 139 -7.80 -27.54 13.76
C VAL A 139 -8.59 -28.69 14.38
N LYS A 140 -8.62 -28.84 15.71
CA LYS A 140 -9.42 -29.88 16.39
C LYS A 140 -10.90 -29.80 16.05
N ARG A 141 -11.46 -28.60 16.01
CA ARG A 141 -12.88 -28.37 15.67
C ARG A 141 -13.20 -28.60 14.21
N SER A 142 -12.19 -28.53 13.35
CA SER A 142 -12.31 -28.65 11.89
C SER A 142 -11.92 -30.04 11.37
N ASP A 143 -11.45 -30.95 12.23
CA ASP A 143 -10.93 -32.26 11.85
C ASP A 143 -12.05 -33.29 11.58
N PHE A 144 -12.74 -33.12 10.45
CA PHE A 144 -13.75 -34.06 9.95
C PHE A 144 -13.43 -34.50 8.51
N ALA A 145 -13.89 -35.70 8.16
CA ALA A 145 -13.67 -36.27 6.83
C ALA A 145 -14.57 -35.62 5.77
N THR A 146 -13.98 -35.16 4.66
CA THR A 146 -14.71 -34.63 3.49
C THR A 146 -14.71 -35.65 2.35
N GLY A 147 -15.87 -35.88 1.71
CA GLY A 147 -16.04 -36.88 0.63
C GLY A 147 -16.32 -38.33 1.10
N LYS A 148 -16.38 -38.59 2.42
CA LYS A 148 -16.58 -39.94 2.97
C LYS A 148 -17.93 -40.56 2.64
N GLU A 149 -18.98 -39.76 2.50
CA GLU A 149 -20.34 -40.26 2.23
C GLU A 149 -20.68 -40.37 0.74
N VAL A 150 -19.80 -39.87 -0.15
CA VAL A 150 -20.02 -39.87 -1.60
C VAL A 150 -20.03 -41.29 -2.18
N THR A 151 -21.00 -41.58 -3.02
CA THR A 151 -21.22 -42.87 -3.70
C THR A 151 -21.24 -42.69 -5.22
N ALA A 152 -21.30 -43.78 -5.97
CA ALA A 152 -21.37 -43.74 -7.43
C ALA A 152 -22.68 -43.11 -7.96
N GLU A 153 -23.75 -43.10 -7.17
CA GLU A 153 -25.04 -42.49 -7.52
C GLU A 153 -24.95 -40.95 -7.53
N ASP A 154 -24.08 -40.37 -6.69
CA ASP A 154 -23.89 -38.93 -6.61
C ASP A 154 -23.29 -38.33 -7.89
N LEU A 155 -22.67 -39.17 -8.75
CA LEU A 155 -22.11 -38.75 -10.05
C LEU A 155 -23.19 -38.16 -10.98
N ASP A 156 -24.45 -38.56 -10.84
CA ASP A 156 -25.56 -38.05 -11.67
C ASP A 156 -26.01 -36.64 -11.25
N SER A 157 -25.54 -36.15 -10.10
CA SER A 157 -25.83 -34.80 -9.60
C SER A 157 -24.78 -33.75 -9.99
N ILE A 158 -23.71 -34.17 -10.67
CA ILE A 158 -22.62 -33.27 -11.09
C ILE A 158 -23.17 -32.23 -12.08
N SER A 159 -22.96 -30.96 -11.75
CA SER A 159 -23.27 -29.83 -12.62
C SER A 159 -22.26 -28.72 -12.38
N PHE A 160 -21.85 -28.03 -13.45
CA PHE A 160 -20.93 -26.90 -13.38
C PHE A 160 -21.46 -25.77 -12.49
N GLU A 161 -22.77 -25.54 -12.53
CA GLU A 161 -23.50 -24.55 -11.73
C GLU A 161 -23.52 -24.91 -10.24
N ASN A 162 -23.35 -26.20 -9.91
CA ASN A 162 -23.31 -26.69 -8.54
C ASN A 162 -21.88 -27.07 -8.14
N SER A 163 -21.08 -26.07 -7.78
CA SER A 163 -19.69 -26.27 -7.33
C SER A 163 -19.55 -27.29 -6.20
N THR A 164 -20.54 -27.38 -5.30
CA THR A 164 -20.54 -28.35 -4.18
C THR A 164 -20.57 -29.80 -4.66
N SER A 165 -21.30 -30.09 -5.74
CA SER A 165 -21.37 -31.45 -6.33
C SER A 165 -20.00 -31.91 -6.83
N ILE A 166 -19.28 -31.02 -7.53
CA ILE A 166 -17.94 -31.28 -8.06
C ILE A 166 -16.94 -31.44 -6.92
N ALA A 167 -16.92 -30.46 -6.01
CA ALA A 167 -15.90 -30.36 -4.97
C ALA A 167 -15.89 -31.56 -4.01
N LYS A 168 -17.07 -32.05 -3.61
CA LYS A 168 -17.21 -33.23 -2.73
C LYS A 168 -16.71 -34.52 -3.38
N ILE A 169 -16.95 -34.69 -4.68
CA ILE A 169 -16.53 -35.89 -5.42
C ILE A 169 -15.02 -35.87 -5.65
N ILE A 170 -14.44 -34.70 -5.95
CA ILE A 170 -12.99 -34.53 -5.97
C ILE A 170 -12.39 -34.91 -4.61
N SER A 171 -12.93 -34.40 -3.50
CA SER A 171 -12.44 -34.77 -2.15
C SER A 171 -12.59 -36.27 -1.85
N ALA A 172 -13.68 -36.90 -2.31
CA ALA A 172 -13.91 -38.32 -2.11
C ALA A 172 -12.82 -39.17 -2.79
N VAL A 173 -12.45 -38.80 -4.02
CA VAL A 173 -11.36 -39.43 -4.74
C VAL A 173 -10.02 -39.12 -4.07
N GLU A 174 -9.74 -37.86 -3.75
CA GLU A 174 -8.45 -37.44 -3.18
C GLU A 174 -8.15 -38.08 -1.81
N ASN A 175 -9.19 -38.38 -1.03
CA ASN A 175 -9.06 -38.90 0.34
C ASN A 175 -9.36 -40.40 0.48
N PHE A 176 -10.22 -40.97 -0.38
CA PHE A 176 -10.78 -42.32 -0.20
C PHE A 176 -10.71 -43.21 -1.45
N SER A 177 -9.88 -42.88 -2.45
CA SER A 177 -9.76 -43.70 -3.68
C SER A 177 -9.49 -45.18 -3.41
N GLU A 178 -8.60 -45.50 -2.46
CA GLU A 178 -8.28 -46.89 -2.10
C GLU A 178 -9.45 -47.62 -1.41
N GLU A 179 -10.26 -46.88 -0.64
CA GLU A 179 -11.42 -47.41 0.08
C GLU A 179 -12.67 -47.51 -0.82
N LYS A 180 -12.69 -46.82 -1.97
CA LYS A 180 -13.84 -46.70 -2.87
C LYS A 180 -13.50 -46.98 -4.34
N PRO A 181 -13.00 -48.18 -4.69
CA PRO A 181 -12.65 -48.53 -6.06
C PRO A 181 -13.84 -48.48 -7.03
N ASP A 182 -15.06 -48.77 -6.55
CA ASP A 182 -16.27 -48.72 -7.37
C ASP A 182 -16.62 -47.29 -7.82
N LEU A 183 -16.36 -46.28 -6.97
CA LEU A 183 -16.56 -44.87 -7.32
C LEU A 183 -15.59 -44.43 -8.41
N VAL A 184 -14.30 -44.76 -8.24
CA VAL A 184 -13.25 -44.43 -9.23
C VAL A 184 -13.57 -45.07 -10.57
N LYS A 185 -13.97 -46.35 -10.56
CA LYS A 185 -14.35 -47.06 -11.77
C LYS A 185 -15.57 -46.43 -12.45
N ALA A 186 -16.59 -46.04 -11.69
CA ALA A 186 -17.78 -45.39 -12.23
C ALA A 186 -17.45 -44.01 -12.84
N ILE A 187 -16.52 -43.25 -12.25
CA ILE A 187 -16.03 -41.98 -12.81
C ILE A 187 -15.37 -42.23 -14.16
N ASP A 188 -14.43 -43.17 -14.23
CA ASP A 188 -13.70 -43.50 -15.47
C ASP A 188 -14.64 -44.03 -16.56
N GLU A 189 -15.65 -44.83 -16.20
CA GLU A 189 -16.65 -45.34 -17.15
C GLU A 189 -17.54 -44.21 -17.71
N LYS A 190 -18.02 -43.30 -16.85
CA LYS A 190 -18.89 -42.19 -17.27
C LYS A 190 -18.14 -41.07 -18.03
N SER A 191 -16.85 -40.88 -17.76
CA SER A 191 -16.05 -39.83 -18.42
C SER A 191 -15.41 -40.28 -19.73
N LYS A 192 -15.38 -41.58 -20.02
CA LYS A 192 -14.62 -42.18 -21.13
C LYS A 192 -14.92 -41.56 -22.50
N ASP A 193 -16.18 -41.26 -22.77
CA ASP A 193 -16.63 -40.74 -24.07
C ASP A 193 -16.71 -39.19 -24.08
N LEU A 194 -16.30 -38.52 -23.00
CA LEU A 194 -16.30 -37.06 -22.91
C LEU A 194 -15.00 -36.48 -23.47
N ASN A 195 -15.13 -35.83 -24.62
CA ASN A 195 -14.02 -35.22 -25.34
C ASN A 195 -13.92 -33.71 -25.04
N ILE A 196 -13.33 -33.37 -23.89
CA ILE A 196 -13.13 -31.98 -23.43
C ILE A 196 -11.62 -31.70 -23.40
N PRO A 197 -11.14 -30.60 -24.02
CA PRO A 197 -9.72 -30.30 -24.11
C PRO A 197 -9.12 -29.95 -22.75
N ILE A 198 -7.94 -30.51 -22.50
CA ILE A 198 -7.10 -30.24 -21.33
C ILE A 198 -5.87 -29.45 -21.78
N ILE A 199 -5.73 -28.22 -21.28
CA ILE A 199 -4.56 -27.37 -21.47
C ILE A 199 -3.64 -27.56 -20.27
N GLY A 200 -2.47 -28.15 -20.50
CA GLY A 200 -1.44 -28.35 -19.48
C GLY A 200 -0.48 -27.18 -19.42
N ILE A 201 -0.39 -26.52 -18.28
CA ILE A 201 0.55 -25.41 -18.02
C ILE A 201 1.58 -25.89 -17.00
N THR A 202 2.83 -26.01 -17.43
CA THR A 202 3.95 -26.39 -16.56
C THR A 202 5.11 -25.43 -16.72
N GLY A 203 6.09 -25.50 -15.83
CA GLY A 203 7.20 -24.54 -15.85
C GLY A 203 8.00 -24.51 -14.56
N THR A 204 9.11 -23.77 -14.59
CA THR A 204 9.96 -23.61 -13.41
C THR A 204 9.24 -22.86 -12.28
N GLY A 205 9.61 -23.16 -11.04
CA GLY A 205 9.09 -22.44 -9.88
C GLY A 205 9.34 -20.94 -9.99
N GLY A 206 8.30 -20.12 -9.75
CA GLY A 206 8.42 -18.65 -9.82
C GLY A 206 8.46 -18.05 -11.23
N ALA A 207 8.27 -18.85 -12.30
CA ALA A 207 8.18 -18.35 -13.67
C ALA A 207 6.91 -17.51 -13.94
N GLY A 208 5.93 -17.53 -13.04
CA GLY A 208 4.67 -16.80 -13.18
C GLY A 208 3.57 -17.59 -13.90
N LYS A 209 3.51 -18.91 -13.67
CA LYS A 209 2.48 -19.81 -14.24
C LYS A 209 1.07 -19.36 -13.88
N SER A 210 0.75 -19.26 -12.59
CA SER A 210 -0.58 -18.87 -12.11
C SER A 210 -0.97 -17.45 -12.56
N SER A 211 -0.03 -16.50 -12.60
CA SER A 211 -0.29 -15.15 -13.16
C SER A 211 -0.59 -15.19 -14.66
N LEU A 212 0.12 -16.02 -15.43
CA LEU A 212 -0.12 -16.19 -16.86
C LEU A 212 -1.46 -16.91 -17.10
N THR A 213 -1.76 -17.96 -16.32
CA THR A 213 -3.05 -18.66 -16.34
C THR A 213 -4.21 -17.68 -16.12
N ASP A 214 -4.11 -16.80 -15.12
CA ASP A 214 -5.11 -15.76 -14.85
C ASP A 214 -5.33 -14.83 -16.07
N GLU A 215 -4.25 -14.38 -16.71
CA GLU A 215 -4.32 -13.53 -17.90
C GLU A 215 -4.92 -14.26 -19.13
N LEU A 216 -4.68 -15.57 -19.26
CA LEU A 216 -5.29 -16.41 -20.29
C LEU A 216 -6.79 -16.62 -20.02
N VAL A 217 -7.17 -16.88 -18.77
CA VAL A 217 -8.59 -16.98 -18.34
C VAL A 217 -9.31 -15.66 -18.58
N ARG A 218 -8.69 -14.52 -18.25
CA ARG A 218 -9.25 -13.19 -18.53
C ARG A 218 -9.56 -13.00 -20.01
N ARG A 219 -8.60 -13.32 -20.89
CA ARG A 219 -8.78 -13.23 -22.35
C ARG A 219 -9.88 -14.17 -22.82
N PHE A 220 -9.89 -15.41 -22.33
CA PHE A 220 -10.94 -16.40 -22.60
C PHE A 220 -12.34 -15.90 -22.27
N LEU A 221 -12.56 -15.40 -21.05
CA LEU A 221 -13.87 -14.92 -20.61
C LEU A 221 -14.39 -13.74 -21.44
N ARG A 222 -13.48 -12.92 -22.01
CA ARG A 222 -13.81 -11.75 -22.83
C ARG A 222 -14.07 -12.10 -24.30
N SER A 223 -13.28 -12.98 -24.90
CA SER A 223 -13.44 -13.37 -26.31
C SER A 223 -14.51 -14.45 -26.51
N ASN A 224 -14.83 -15.23 -25.48
CA ASN A 224 -15.74 -16.38 -25.58
C ASN A 224 -16.94 -16.23 -24.61
N PRO A 225 -17.90 -15.32 -24.90
CA PRO A 225 -19.07 -15.13 -24.05
C PRO A 225 -19.91 -16.42 -23.98
N GLY A 226 -20.27 -16.83 -22.75
CA GLY A 226 -21.08 -18.03 -22.50
C GLY A 226 -20.30 -19.36 -22.40
N LYS A 227 -18.99 -19.37 -22.65
CA LYS A 227 -18.14 -20.56 -22.48
C LYS A 227 -17.65 -20.72 -21.04
N LYS A 228 -17.50 -21.96 -20.58
CA LYS A 228 -17.13 -22.36 -19.22
C LYS A 228 -15.72 -22.94 -19.17
N ILE A 229 -14.99 -22.65 -18.11
CA ILE A 229 -13.61 -23.11 -17.91
C ILE A 229 -13.39 -23.67 -16.51
N ALA A 230 -12.77 -24.84 -16.42
CA ALA A 230 -12.38 -25.44 -15.14
C ALA A 230 -10.85 -25.42 -14.98
N ILE A 231 -10.36 -25.25 -13.75
CA ILE A 231 -8.94 -25.10 -13.44
C ILE A 231 -8.58 -26.04 -12.29
N ILE A 232 -7.52 -26.82 -12.46
CA ILE A 232 -6.81 -27.50 -11.36
C ILE A 232 -5.42 -26.90 -11.28
N SER A 233 -5.06 -26.33 -10.13
CA SER A 233 -3.68 -25.89 -9.85
C SER A 233 -3.07 -26.75 -8.74
N ILE A 234 -1.80 -27.11 -8.90
CA ILE A 234 -1.11 -28.05 -8.00
C ILE A 234 0.09 -27.36 -7.34
N ASP A 235 0.11 -27.41 -6.02
CA ASP A 235 1.21 -26.85 -5.20
C ASP A 235 1.91 -27.94 -4.37
N PRO A 236 3.21 -27.77 -4.05
CA PRO A 236 3.99 -28.80 -3.34
C PRO A 236 3.64 -28.88 -1.85
N SER A 237 3.55 -30.11 -1.31
CA SER A 237 3.38 -30.37 0.12
C SER A 237 4.71 -30.30 0.91
N LYS A 238 4.68 -29.82 2.16
CA LYS A 238 5.85 -29.85 3.06
C LYS A 238 5.98 -31.20 3.76
N LYS A 239 7.01 -31.97 3.39
CA LYS A 239 7.32 -33.29 3.99
C LYS A 239 7.37 -33.32 5.51
N LYS A 240 7.97 -32.31 6.16
CA LYS A 240 8.19 -32.30 7.62
C LYS A 240 6.89 -32.17 8.41
N THR A 241 5.92 -31.42 7.89
CA THR A 241 4.68 -31.10 8.61
C THR A 241 3.46 -31.83 8.05
N GLY A 242 3.52 -32.31 6.80
CA GLY A 242 2.39 -32.89 6.08
C GLY A 242 1.42 -31.85 5.50
N GLY A 243 1.59 -30.57 5.82
CA GLY A 243 0.74 -29.47 5.35
C GLY A 243 1.23 -28.86 4.03
N ALA A 244 0.38 -28.06 3.38
CA ALA A 244 0.68 -27.38 2.12
C ALA A 244 0.22 -25.92 2.17
N LEU A 245 0.90 -25.06 1.42
CA LEU A 245 0.41 -23.71 1.13
C LEU A 245 -0.01 -23.72 -0.33
N LEU A 246 -1.32 -23.71 -0.54
CA LEU A 246 -1.94 -23.69 -1.87
C LEU A 246 -2.09 -22.22 -2.27
N GLY A 247 -1.04 -21.71 -2.91
CA GLY A 247 -0.81 -20.30 -3.18
C GLY A 247 -1.17 -19.86 -4.59
N ASP A 248 -1.53 -20.76 -5.51
CA ASP A 248 -1.89 -20.37 -6.88
C ASP A 248 -3.16 -19.49 -6.94
N ARG A 249 -4.19 -19.81 -6.15
CA ARG A 249 -5.47 -19.09 -6.16
C ARG A 249 -5.33 -17.61 -5.78
N ILE A 250 -4.31 -17.22 -4.98
CA ILE A 250 -4.10 -15.80 -4.63
C ILE A 250 -3.79 -14.92 -5.84
N ARG A 251 -3.26 -15.51 -6.92
CA ARG A 251 -2.83 -14.81 -8.13
C ARG A 251 -3.97 -14.61 -9.14
N MET A 252 -5.09 -15.29 -8.92
CA MET A 252 -6.19 -15.41 -9.86
C MET A 252 -7.24 -14.31 -9.61
N ASN A 253 -7.21 -13.25 -10.41
CA ASN A 253 -8.17 -12.15 -10.34
C ASN A 253 -9.40 -12.36 -11.23
N ALA A 254 -9.25 -13.10 -12.33
CA ALA A 254 -10.30 -13.31 -13.34
C ALA A 254 -11.26 -14.47 -13.01
N ILE A 255 -10.96 -15.25 -11.97
CA ILE A 255 -11.71 -16.49 -11.65
C ILE A 255 -12.99 -16.25 -10.84
N ASN A 256 -13.22 -15.03 -10.33
CA ASN A 256 -14.47 -14.69 -9.64
C ASN A 256 -15.58 -14.42 -10.67
N ASP A 257 -15.95 -15.46 -11.42
CA ASP A 257 -16.98 -15.46 -12.46
C ASP A 257 -17.72 -16.81 -12.41
N PRO A 258 -19.06 -16.86 -12.50
CA PRO A 258 -19.82 -18.11 -12.45
C PRO A 258 -19.47 -19.11 -13.56
N ARG A 259 -18.78 -18.68 -14.62
CA ARG A 259 -18.27 -19.54 -15.71
C ARG A 259 -16.94 -20.20 -15.39
N VAL A 260 -16.36 -19.95 -14.21
CA VAL A 260 -15.06 -20.48 -13.80
C VAL A 260 -15.22 -21.36 -12.56
N TYR A 261 -14.66 -22.57 -12.63
CA TYR A 261 -14.46 -23.44 -11.47
C TYR A 261 -12.97 -23.65 -11.26
N MET A 262 -12.49 -23.52 -10.02
CA MET A 262 -11.09 -23.80 -9.68
C MET A 262 -10.99 -24.74 -8.48
N ARG A 263 -10.01 -25.65 -8.50
CA ARG A 263 -9.64 -26.50 -7.36
C ARG A 263 -8.12 -26.47 -7.17
N SER A 264 -7.66 -26.20 -5.96
CA SER A 264 -6.25 -26.30 -5.61
C SER A 264 -5.93 -27.67 -4.98
N MET A 265 -4.95 -28.38 -5.54
CA MET A 265 -4.52 -29.69 -5.05
C MET A 265 -3.09 -29.63 -4.52
N ALA A 266 -2.78 -30.49 -3.53
CA ALA A 266 -1.42 -30.66 -3.06
C ALA A 266 -0.78 -31.89 -3.73
N THR A 267 0.54 -31.88 -3.94
CA THR A 267 1.24 -33.05 -4.52
C THR A 267 1.09 -34.31 -3.65
N ARG A 268 1.01 -34.16 -2.31
CA ARG A 268 0.89 -35.23 -1.29
C ARG A 268 2.00 -36.30 -1.29
N GLU A 269 2.86 -36.33 -2.30
CA GLU A 269 4.01 -37.21 -2.47
C GLU A 269 5.33 -36.44 -2.70
N ASN A 270 6.45 -37.15 -2.60
CA ASN A 270 7.79 -36.58 -2.80
C ASN A 270 8.16 -36.54 -4.29
N ASN A 271 8.71 -35.41 -4.75
CA ASN A 271 9.34 -35.27 -6.08
C ASN A 271 8.41 -35.54 -7.28
N VAL A 272 7.10 -35.39 -7.12
CA VAL A 272 6.14 -35.47 -8.23
C VAL A 272 5.58 -34.07 -8.48
N SER A 273 5.43 -33.70 -9.75
CA SER A 273 4.90 -32.39 -10.16
C SER A 273 3.36 -32.34 -10.12
N VAL A 274 2.72 -33.51 -10.13
CA VAL A 274 1.27 -33.74 -10.12
C VAL A 274 0.82 -34.63 -8.95
N SER A 275 -0.45 -34.54 -8.56
CA SER A 275 -1.06 -35.42 -7.54
C SER A 275 -1.31 -36.83 -8.12
N PRO A 276 -1.15 -37.92 -7.33
CA PRO A 276 -1.51 -39.27 -7.76
C PRO A 276 -2.97 -39.42 -8.20
N PHE A 277 -3.85 -38.54 -7.73
CA PHE A 277 -5.29 -38.56 -7.99
C PHE A 277 -5.71 -37.63 -9.13
N ILE A 278 -4.75 -37.06 -9.88
CA ILE A 278 -5.04 -36.04 -10.89
C ILE A 278 -5.94 -36.56 -12.03
N HIS A 279 -5.71 -37.79 -12.49
CA HIS A 279 -6.51 -38.41 -13.55
C HIS A 279 -8.00 -38.45 -13.18
N SER A 280 -8.30 -38.93 -11.97
CA SER A 280 -9.66 -39.02 -11.47
C SER A 280 -10.28 -37.63 -11.22
N ALA A 281 -9.50 -36.66 -10.72
CA ALA A 281 -9.99 -35.28 -10.56
C ALA A 281 -10.34 -34.63 -11.92
N LEU A 282 -9.51 -34.82 -12.95
CA LEU A 282 -9.79 -34.35 -14.31
C LEU A 282 -11.06 -35.02 -14.87
N ASN A 283 -11.24 -36.33 -14.65
CA ASN A 283 -12.45 -37.04 -15.08
C ASN A 283 -13.71 -36.51 -14.38
N VAL A 284 -13.64 -36.17 -13.09
CA VAL A 284 -14.76 -35.52 -12.37
C VAL A 284 -15.08 -34.15 -13.00
N LEU A 285 -14.07 -33.36 -13.36
CA LEU A 285 -14.31 -32.10 -14.08
C LEU A 285 -14.93 -32.31 -15.45
N LYS A 286 -14.54 -33.35 -16.19
CA LYS A 286 -15.17 -33.69 -17.47
C LYS A 286 -16.67 -33.96 -17.31
N LEU A 287 -17.07 -34.66 -16.26
CA LEU A 287 -18.49 -34.92 -15.95
C LEU A 287 -19.29 -33.64 -15.67
N ALA A 288 -18.63 -32.54 -15.28
CA ALA A 288 -19.27 -31.23 -15.13
C ALA A 288 -19.46 -30.48 -16.45
N HIS A 289 -18.98 -31.03 -17.58
CA HIS A 289 -19.11 -30.46 -18.93
C HIS A 289 -18.63 -28.99 -19.08
N PRO A 290 -17.42 -28.62 -18.60
CA PRO A 290 -16.79 -27.37 -19.03
C PRO A 290 -16.43 -27.42 -20.52
N ASP A 291 -16.25 -26.26 -21.15
CA ASP A 291 -15.75 -26.21 -22.53
C ASP A 291 -14.23 -26.46 -22.60
N VAL A 292 -13.49 -26.07 -21.56
CA VAL A 292 -12.03 -26.24 -21.46
C VAL A 292 -11.62 -26.53 -20.02
N ILE A 293 -10.61 -27.39 -19.83
CA ILE A 293 -9.95 -27.63 -18.54
C ILE A 293 -8.50 -27.12 -18.60
N ILE A 294 -8.06 -26.36 -17.62
CA ILE A 294 -6.65 -26.00 -17.42
C ILE A 294 -6.08 -26.83 -16.27
N LEU A 295 -4.93 -27.46 -16.51
CA LEU A 295 -4.12 -28.14 -15.51
C LEU A 295 -2.81 -27.37 -15.32
N GLU A 296 -2.68 -26.67 -14.19
CA GLU A 296 -1.43 -26.04 -13.76
C GLU A 296 -0.67 -26.96 -12.80
N THR A 297 0.59 -27.25 -13.11
CA THR A 297 1.45 -28.08 -12.27
C THR A 297 2.20 -27.27 -11.21
N SER A 298 2.78 -27.98 -10.24
CA SER A 298 3.77 -27.36 -9.34
C SER A 298 5.05 -26.99 -10.10
N GLY A 299 5.93 -26.19 -9.49
CA GLY A 299 7.21 -25.85 -10.12
C GLY A 299 8.06 -27.08 -10.42
N ILE A 300 8.36 -27.32 -11.71
CA ILE A 300 9.13 -28.49 -12.16
C ILE A 300 10.64 -28.20 -12.25
N GLY A 301 11.43 -29.25 -12.12
CA GLY A 301 12.85 -29.26 -12.50
C GLY A 301 13.03 -29.42 -14.02
N GLN A 302 14.28 -29.50 -14.47
CA GLN A 302 14.60 -29.61 -15.91
C GLN A 302 14.03 -30.88 -16.58
N SER A 303 13.86 -31.97 -15.82
CA SER A 303 13.40 -33.28 -16.32
C SER A 303 11.93 -33.60 -16.03
N GLY A 304 11.13 -32.64 -15.58
CA GLY A 304 9.71 -32.87 -15.29
C GLY A 304 8.88 -32.73 -16.55
N SER A 305 8.24 -33.80 -17.02
CA SER A 305 7.38 -33.78 -18.22
C SER A 305 5.98 -34.34 -17.97
N GLU A 306 5.60 -34.62 -16.72
CA GLU A 306 4.40 -35.42 -16.40
C GLU A 306 3.09 -34.76 -16.85
N VAL A 307 3.09 -33.46 -17.14
CA VAL A 307 1.90 -32.76 -17.65
C VAL A 307 1.50 -33.24 -19.04
N SER A 308 2.45 -33.69 -19.88
CA SER A 308 2.16 -34.12 -21.26
C SER A 308 1.41 -35.44 -21.32
N ASP A 309 1.40 -36.22 -20.23
CA ASP A 309 0.61 -37.46 -20.12
C ASP A 309 -0.89 -37.18 -19.95
N PHE A 310 -1.27 -35.96 -19.55
CA PHE A 310 -2.67 -35.57 -19.28
C PHE A 310 -3.19 -34.47 -20.21
N ALA A 311 -2.30 -33.65 -20.77
CA ALA A 311 -2.67 -32.48 -21.55
C ALA A 311 -2.85 -32.80 -23.04
N ASP A 312 -3.92 -32.29 -23.63
CA ASP A 312 -4.10 -32.28 -25.08
C ASP A 312 -3.23 -31.22 -25.75
N VAL A 313 -3.07 -30.07 -25.10
CA VAL A 313 -2.16 -28.99 -25.52
C VAL A 313 -1.32 -28.59 -24.32
N SER A 314 -0.01 -28.63 -24.47
CA SER A 314 0.94 -28.37 -23.39
C SER A 314 1.70 -27.05 -23.62
N MET A 315 1.87 -26.29 -22.54
CA MET A 315 2.57 -25.02 -22.52
C MET A 315 3.65 -25.03 -21.44
N TYR A 316 4.89 -24.73 -21.84
CA TYR A 316 6.02 -24.58 -20.94
C TYR A 316 6.32 -23.11 -20.63
N VAL A 317 6.24 -22.73 -19.36
CA VAL A 317 6.50 -21.38 -18.88
C VAL A 317 7.89 -21.30 -18.25
N MET A 318 8.71 -20.38 -18.71
CA MET A 318 10.07 -20.16 -18.19
C MET A 318 10.41 -18.67 -18.12
N THR A 319 11.53 -18.34 -17.49
CA THR A 319 12.04 -16.95 -17.43
C THR A 319 13.30 -16.79 -18.28
N PRO A 320 13.74 -15.55 -18.60
CA PRO A 320 15.02 -15.29 -19.24
C PRO A 320 16.24 -15.83 -18.47
N GLU A 321 16.09 -16.12 -17.17
CA GLU A 321 17.17 -16.59 -16.30
C GLU A 321 17.21 -18.13 -16.24
N TYR A 322 17.79 -18.77 -17.26
CA TYR A 322 17.96 -20.24 -17.32
C TYR A 322 19.43 -20.70 -17.26
N GLY A 323 20.37 -19.77 -17.05
CA GLY A 323 21.82 -20.03 -17.09
C GLY A 323 22.40 -20.00 -18.51
N ALA A 324 23.35 -20.88 -18.80
CA ALA A 324 23.95 -20.96 -20.13
C ALA A 324 23.01 -21.62 -21.14
N SER A 325 23.10 -21.28 -22.43
CA SER A 325 22.24 -21.85 -23.48
C SER A 325 22.30 -23.38 -23.60
N THR A 326 23.40 -24.01 -23.16
CA THR A 326 23.54 -25.48 -23.08
C THR A 326 22.63 -26.13 -22.04
N GLN A 327 22.06 -25.35 -21.12
CA GLN A 327 21.05 -25.85 -20.18
C GLN A 327 19.71 -26.11 -20.87
N LEU A 328 19.40 -25.41 -21.97
CA LEU A 328 18.16 -25.61 -22.73
C LEU A 328 18.10 -27.02 -23.34
N GLU A 329 19.25 -27.62 -23.66
CA GLU A 329 19.35 -29.01 -24.16
C GLU A 329 18.98 -30.06 -23.10
N LYS A 330 18.80 -29.66 -21.84
CA LYS A 330 18.43 -30.55 -20.72
C LYS A 330 16.99 -30.38 -20.26
N ILE A 331 16.25 -29.45 -20.86
CA ILE A 331 14.87 -29.16 -20.47
C ILE A 331 13.96 -30.04 -21.32
N ASP A 332 13.49 -31.14 -20.75
CA ASP A 332 12.67 -32.13 -21.45
C ASP A 332 11.38 -31.49 -22.01
N MET A 333 10.79 -30.54 -21.28
CA MET A 333 9.59 -29.84 -21.75
C MET A 333 9.79 -29.06 -23.07
N LEU A 334 11.02 -28.72 -23.46
CA LEU A 334 11.26 -28.11 -24.79
C LEU A 334 11.15 -29.12 -25.93
N ASP A 335 11.14 -30.43 -25.64
CA ASP A 335 10.86 -31.48 -26.62
C ASP A 335 9.36 -31.79 -26.74
N TYR A 336 8.58 -31.59 -25.66
CA TYR A 336 7.18 -31.98 -25.59
C TYR A 336 6.16 -30.83 -25.70
N ALA A 337 6.55 -29.60 -25.36
CA ALA A 337 5.62 -28.47 -25.32
C ALA A 337 5.10 -28.09 -26.71
N ASP A 338 3.79 -27.90 -26.85
CA ASP A 338 3.20 -27.30 -28.06
C ASP A 338 3.51 -25.80 -28.14
N LEU A 339 3.64 -25.14 -26.99
CA LEU A 339 3.88 -23.70 -26.84
C LEU A 339 4.90 -23.45 -25.72
N VAL A 340 5.75 -22.45 -25.91
CA VAL A 340 6.68 -21.98 -24.86
C VAL A 340 6.42 -20.51 -24.57
N ALA A 341 6.18 -20.20 -23.30
CA ALA A 341 6.04 -18.85 -22.78
C ALA A 341 7.32 -18.45 -22.04
N LEU A 342 8.12 -17.58 -22.65
CA LEU A 342 9.21 -16.89 -21.97
C LEU A 342 8.64 -15.70 -21.20
N ASN A 343 8.11 -15.96 -20.01
CA ASN A 343 7.49 -14.96 -19.16
C ASN A 343 8.54 -14.12 -18.42
N LYS A 344 8.13 -12.96 -17.88
CA LYS A 344 9.04 -11.95 -17.31
C LYS A 344 10.05 -11.43 -18.34
N SER A 345 9.58 -11.21 -19.57
CA SER A 345 10.39 -10.73 -20.69
C SER A 345 10.77 -9.24 -20.60
N ASP A 346 10.32 -8.54 -19.56
CA ASP A 346 10.84 -7.25 -19.11
C ASP A 346 12.27 -7.33 -18.54
N LYS A 347 12.71 -8.54 -18.13
CA LYS A 347 14.05 -8.76 -17.58
C LYS A 347 15.17 -8.61 -18.60
N ARG A 348 16.35 -8.26 -18.08
CA ARG A 348 17.57 -8.15 -18.87
C ARG A 348 17.91 -9.47 -19.56
N GLY A 349 18.21 -9.41 -20.85
CA GLY A 349 18.58 -10.58 -21.65
C GLY A 349 17.40 -11.37 -22.21
N ALA A 350 16.16 -10.90 -22.02
CA ALA A 350 14.96 -11.56 -22.56
C ALA A 350 15.01 -11.79 -24.09
N LEU A 351 15.54 -10.84 -24.86
CA LEU A 351 15.66 -10.99 -26.31
C LEU A 351 16.65 -12.10 -26.71
N ASP A 352 17.81 -12.16 -26.04
CA ASP A 352 18.81 -13.21 -26.26
C ASP A 352 18.25 -14.58 -25.83
N ALA A 353 17.56 -14.60 -24.69
CA ALA A 353 16.85 -15.76 -24.19
C ALA A 353 15.81 -16.27 -25.20
N LEU A 354 14.96 -15.38 -25.73
CA LEU A 354 13.94 -15.71 -26.72
C LEU A 354 14.56 -16.37 -27.96
N GLN A 355 15.64 -15.79 -28.49
CA GLN A 355 16.35 -16.38 -29.63
C GLN A 355 16.98 -17.73 -29.30
N ALA A 356 17.57 -17.88 -28.12
CA ALA A 356 18.18 -19.13 -27.70
C ALA A 356 17.14 -20.25 -27.55
N VAL A 357 15.99 -19.95 -26.94
CA VAL A 357 14.88 -20.90 -26.79
C VAL A 357 14.25 -21.24 -28.14
N ARG A 358 14.02 -20.26 -29.03
CA ARG A 358 13.56 -20.53 -30.41
C ARG A 358 14.51 -21.46 -31.16
N LYS A 359 15.82 -21.19 -31.08
CA LYS A 359 16.84 -22.07 -31.69
C LYS A 359 16.81 -23.46 -31.08
N GLN A 360 16.65 -23.59 -29.76
CA GLN A 360 16.58 -24.91 -29.15
C GLN A 360 15.32 -25.67 -29.56
N PHE A 361 14.16 -25.00 -29.52
CA PHE A 361 12.88 -25.57 -29.96
C PHE A 361 12.96 -26.06 -31.41
N GLN A 362 13.53 -25.24 -32.31
CA GLN A 362 13.76 -25.61 -33.71
C GLN A 362 14.60 -26.88 -33.86
N ARG A 363 15.67 -27.01 -33.06
CA ARG A 363 16.54 -28.20 -33.06
C ARG A 363 15.80 -29.44 -32.61
N ASN A 364 15.10 -29.34 -31.48
CA ASN A 364 14.35 -30.43 -30.86
C ASN A 364 13.31 -31.01 -31.83
N HIS A 365 12.67 -30.14 -32.62
CA HIS A 365 11.61 -30.52 -33.57
C HIS A 365 12.10 -30.66 -35.03
N LEU A 366 13.41 -30.54 -35.29
CA LEU A 366 14.02 -30.64 -36.62
C LEU A 366 13.43 -29.68 -37.69
N LEU A 367 12.96 -28.49 -37.28
CA LEU A 367 12.28 -27.51 -38.12
C LEU A 367 13.24 -26.54 -38.84
N TRP A 368 14.28 -27.08 -39.48
CA TRP A 368 15.38 -26.28 -40.06
C TRP A 368 15.00 -25.40 -41.24
N GLU A 369 13.91 -25.75 -41.94
CA GLU A 369 13.40 -25.00 -43.08
C GLU A 369 12.45 -23.86 -42.67
N SER A 370 11.97 -23.86 -41.42
CA SER A 370 11.09 -22.83 -40.88
C SER A 370 11.90 -21.65 -40.33
N PRO A 371 11.49 -20.40 -40.56
CA PRO A 371 12.04 -19.24 -39.88
C PRO A 371 12.01 -19.38 -38.35
N LEU A 372 13.03 -18.85 -37.67
CA LEU A 372 13.10 -18.89 -36.20
C LEU A 372 11.94 -18.14 -35.54
N ASP A 373 11.45 -17.08 -36.16
CA ASP A 373 10.35 -16.26 -35.62
C ASP A 373 8.99 -16.98 -35.68
N ASP A 374 8.88 -18.06 -36.47
CA ASP A 374 7.68 -18.90 -36.56
C ASP A 374 7.65 -19.98 -35.48
N MET A 375 8.74 -20.18 -34.72
CA MET A 375 8.78 -21.12 -33.62
C MET A 375 7.78 -20.70 -32.54
N PRO A 376 7.03 -21.64 -31.93
CA PRO A 376 5.95 -21.36 -30.97
C PRO A 376 6.49 -20.93 -29.59
N VAL A 377 7.39 -19.95 -29.58
CA VAL A 377 8.06 -19.40 -28.40
C VAL A 377 7.75 -17.91 -28.32
N TYR A 378 7.04 -17.52 -27.28
CA TYR A 378 6.47 -16.18 -27.10
C TYR A 378 7.08 -15.50 -25.88
N ALA A 379 7.50 -14.25 -26.05
CA ALA A 379 7.88 -13.39 -24.95
C ALA A 379 6.60 -12.87 -24.29
N THR A 380 6.44 -13.08 -22.98
CA THR A 380 5.26 -12.64 -22.24
C THR A 380 5.63 -11.85 -20.99
N LYS A 381 4.73 -10.98 -20.56
CA LYS A 381 4.82 -10.21 -19.32
C LYS A 381 3.47 -10.27 -18.61
N ALA A 382 3.19 -11.38 -17.93
CA ALA A 382 1.91 -11.56 -17.24
C ALA A 382 1.66 -10.50 -16.13
N SER A 383 2.71 -9.83 -15.64
CA SER A 383 2.61 -8.71 -14.70
C SER A 383 2.07 -7.42 -15.34
N GLN A 384 2.25 -7.25 -16.65
CA GLN A 384 1.81 -6.09 -17.39
C GLN A 384 0.38 -6.29 -17.88
N PHE A 385 -0.48 -5.34 -17.52
CA PHE A 385 -1.86 -5.35 -17.96
C PHE A 385 -1.94 -5.20 -19.49
N ASN A 386 -2.78 -6.01 -20.14
CA ASN A 386 -2.94 -6.01 -21.62
C ASN A 386 -1.60 -6.20 -22.37
N ASP A 387 -0.70 -7.06 -21.85
CA ASP A 387 0.53 -7.42 -22.55
C ASP A 387 0.24 -8.08 -23.91
N HIS A 388 0.83 -7.52 -24.98
CA HIS A 388 0.70 -8.01 -26.35
C HIS A 388 1.25 -9.43 -26.49
N GLY A 389 2.41 -9.69 -25.88
CA GLY A 389 3.04 -11.02 -25.95
C GLY A 389 2.14 -12.12 -25.39
N THR A 390 1.44 -11.81 -24.29
CA THR A 390 0.45 -12.71 -23.68
C THR A 390 -0.78 -12.88 -24.57
N THR A 391 -1.21 -11.84 -25.28
CA THR A 391 -2.31 -11.92 -26.27
C THR A 391 -1.93 -12.78 -27.48
N ASP A 392 -0.73 -12.64 -28.02
CA ASP A 392 -0.23 -13.50 -29.11
C ASP A 392 -0.20 -14.97 -28.69
N LEU A 393 0.36 -15.23 -27.49
CA LEU A 393 0.39 -16.57 -26.91
C LEU A 393 -1.03 -17.13 -26.74
N TYR A 394 -1.98 -16.34 -26.23
CA TYR A 394 -3.37 -16.74 -26.08
C TYR A 394 -4.02 -17.10 -27.43
N ASN A 395 -3.83 -16.25 -28.45
CA ASN A 395 -4.40 -16.49 -29.78
C ASN A 395 -3.84 -17.78 -30.38
N ARG A 396 -2.53 -18.03 -30.24
CA ARG A 396 -1.93 -19.28 -30.71
C ARG A 396 -2.42 -20.50 -29.93
N LEU A 397 -2.61 -20.36 -28.62
CA LEU A 397 -3.18 -21.41 -27.78
C LEU A 397 -4.59 -21.79 -28.25
N ILE A 398 -5.45 -20.81 -28.52
CA ILE A 398 -6.79 -21.04 -29.05
C ILE A 398 -6.76 -21.72 -30.42
N GLU A 399 -5.86 -21.30 -31.32
CA GLU A 399 -5.66 -21.97 -32.60
C GLU A 399 -5.28 -23.45 -32.42
N LYS A 400 -4.33 -23.75 -31.54
CA LYS A 400 -3.89 -25.13 -31.24
C LYS A 400 -5.00 -25.99 -30.66
N VAL A 401 -5.84 -25.43 -29.80
CA VAL A 401 -7.01 -26.13 -29.26
C VAL A 401 -8.03 -26.39 -30.37
N ASN A 402 -8.36 -25.39 -31.19
CA ASN A 402 -9.31 -25.56 -32.31
C ASN A 402 -8.81 -26.51 -33.40
N GLU A 403 -7.49 -26.61 -33.64
CA GLU A 403 -6.89 -27.60 -34.55
C GLU A 403 -7.22 -29.04 -34.11
N LYS A 404 -7.24 -29.30 -32.80
CA LYS A 404 -7.55 -30.62 -32.23
C LYS A 404 -9.06 -30.81 -31.96
N TYR A 405 -9.78 -29.72 -31.69
CA TYR A 405 -11.18 -29.69 -31.26
C TYR A 405 -11.99 -28.66 -32.08
N SER A 406 -12.18 -28.91 -33.38
CA SER A 406 -12.78 -27.94 -34.31
C SER A 406 -14.21 -27.51 -33.94
N ASP A 407 -14.96 -28.38 -33.27
CA ASP A 407 -16.37 -28.14 -32.91
C ASP A 407 -16.55 -27.10 -31.79
N LEU A 408 -15.50 -26.81 -31.01
CA LEU A 408 -15.55 -25.80 -29.95
C LEU A 408 -15.62 -24.37 -30.50
N ASN A 409 -14.96 -24.11 -31.64
CA ASN A 409 -14.87 -22.82 -32.31
C ASN A 409 -14.55 -21.65 -31.35
N LEU A 410 -13.53 -21.84 -30.52
CA LEU A 410 -13.08 -20.81 -29.58
C LEU A 410 -12.51 -19.60 -30.34
N GLN A 411 -12.84 -18.40 -29.88
CA GLN A 411 -12.41 -17.16 -30.50
C GLN A 411 -11.14 -16.62 -29.83
N GLY A 412 -10.22 -16.12 -30.65
CA GLY A 412 -9.06 -15.34 -30.19
C GLY A 412 -9.48 -14.00 -29.59
N PHE A 413 -8.52 -13.33 -28.95
CA PHE A 413 -8.67 -12.02 -28.35
C PHE A 413 -8.04 -10.96 -29.25
N VAL A 414 -8.79 -9.88 -29.52
CA VAL A 414 -8.31 -8.72 -30.28
C VAL A 414 -8.05 -7.57 -29.33
N GLU A 415 -6.79 -7.15 -29.24
CA GLU A 415 -6.36 -6.02 -28.41
C GLU A 415 -6.79 -4.68 -29.05
N GLN A 416 -7.12 -3.68 -28.23
CA GLN A 416 -7.29 -2.29 -28.69
C GLN A 416 -6.00 -1.50 -28.43
N GLU A 417 -5.38 -1.03 -29.51
CA GLU A 417 -4.23 -0.10 -29.61
C GLU A 417 -3.01 -0.33 -28.69
N VAL A 418 -1.85 -0.52 -29.32
CA VAL A 418 -0.56 -0.87 -28.70
C VAL A 418 0.24 0.40 -28.43
N SER A 419 0.75 0.55 -27.21
CA SER A 419 1.77 1.55 -26.90
C SER A 419 3.10 0.88 -26.56
N GLU A 420 4.21 1.52 -26.95
CA GLU A 420 5.57 1.05 -26.69
C GLU A 420 5.84 0.78 -25.19
N ASP A 421 6.75 -0.15 -24.92
CA ASP A 421 7.19 -0.57 -23.58
C ASP A 421 7.68 0.63 -22.73
N ILE A 422 6.81 1.17 -21.87
CA ILE A 422 7.22 2.13 -20.84
C ILE A 422 7.76 1.36 -19.64
N THR A 423 9.07 1.36 -19.47
CA THR A 423 9.70 0.92 -18.21
C THR A 423 9.70 2.08 -17.22
N ILE A 424 9.19 1.87 -16.00
CA ILE A 424 9.13 2.91 -14.94
C ILE A 424 10.54 3.44 -14.67
N ILE A 425 11.46 2.52 -14.36
CA ILE A 425 12.88 2.84 -14.15
C ILE A 425 13.69 2.21 -15.29
N PRO A 426 14.40 3.01 -16.11
CA PRO A 426 15.24 2.48 -17.16
C PRO A 426 16.33 1.54 -16.60
N PRO A 427 16.65 0.40 -17.25
CA PRO A 427 17.64 -0.58 -16.75
C PRO A 427 19.02 0.02 -16.41
N LYS A 428 19.44 1.08 -17.12
CA LYS A 428 20.70 1.79 -16.87
C LYS A 428 20.73 2.57 -15.54
N ARG A 429 19.59 2.79 -14.91
CA ARG A 429 19.43 3.57 -13.68
C ARG A 429 19.24 2.72 -12.44
N VAL A 430 19.13 1.39 -12.56
CA VAL A 430 18.80 0.45 -11.47
C VAL A 430 19.68 0.57 -10.22
N ARG A 431 20.93 1.08 -10.35
CA ARG A 431 21.89 1.24 -9.24
C ARG A 431 21.82 2.59 -8.50
N TYR A 432 20.76 3.38 -8.70
CA TYR A 432 20.65 4.73 -8.15
C TYR A 432 20.86 4.82 -6.62
N LEU A 433 20.41 3.83 -5.84
CA LEU A 433 20.60 3.83 -4.38
C LEU A 433 22.07 3.67 -3.98
N SER A 434 22.79 2.69 -4.52
CA SER A 434 24.24 2.58 -4.27
C SER A 434 25.02 3.79 -4.78
N GLU A 435 24.62 4.39 -5.91
CA GLU A 435 25.25 5.63 -6.39
C GLU A 435 25.05 6.79 -5.38
N ILE A 436 23.91 6.87 -4.70
CA ILE A 436 23.69 7.83 -3.61
C ILE A 436 24.61 7.53 -2.42
N VAL A 437 24.71 6.27 -2.00
CA VAL A 437 25.59 5.83 -0.91
C VAL A 437 27.04 6.22 -1.20
N GLU A 438 27.54 5.92 -2.40
CA GLU A 438 28.89 6.26 -2.84
C GLU A 438 29.15 7.77 -2.78
N ASN A 439 28.25 8.59 -3.30
CA ASN A 439 28.39 10.05 -3.28
C ASN A 439 28.37 10.63 -1.86
N ASN A 440 27.48 10.13 -1.00
CA ASN A 440 27.37 10.60 0.37
C ASN A 440 28.61 10.21 1.20
N ARG A 441 29.12 8.98 1.06
CA ARG A 441 30.37 8.56 1.72
C ARG A 441 31.58 9.36 1.23
N ILE A 442 31.64 9.71 -0.06
CA ILE A 442 32.68 10.61 -0.59
C ILE A 442 32.59 12.00 0.04
N TYR A 443 31.38 12.53 0.21
CA TYR A 443 31.18 13.80 0.91
C TYR A 443 31.68 13.74 2.35
N ASP A 444 31.32 12.69 3.09
CA ASP A 444 31.72 12.53 4.49
C ASP A 444 33.24 12.39 4.65
N ALA A 445 33.89 11.62 3.78
CA ALA A 445 35.34 11.54 3.72
C ALA A 445 36.00 12.90 3.39
N ASN A 446 35.38 13.70 2.51
CA ASN A 446 35.86 15.05 2.22
C ASN A 446 35.66 16.00 3.41
N VAL A 447 34.55 15.91 4.15
CA VAL A 447 34.34 16.69 5.38
C VAL A 447 35.43 16.40 6.41
N GLU A 448 35.75 15.12 6.64
CA GLU A 448 36.82 14.74 7.58
C GLU A 448 38.19 15.27 7.10
N LYS A 449 38.52 15.13 5.81
CA LYS A 449 39.75 15.69 5.24
C LYS A 449 39.84 17.21 5.43
N GLN A 450 38.74 17.93 5.20
CA GLN A 450 38.68 19.39 5.39
C GLN A 450 38.80 19.78 6.87
N ALA A 451 38.21 19.00 7.77
CA ALA A 451 38.35 19.17 9.21
C ALA A 451 39.80 18.96 9.68
N GLU A 452 40.50 17.94 9.17
CA GLU A 452 41.92 17.72 9.47
C GLU A 452 42.82 18.88 9.01
N LEU A 453 42.55 19.44 7.82
CA LEU A 453 43.26 20.61 7.31
C LEU A 453 43.03 21.84 8.21
N ALA A 454 41.77 22.10 8.59
CA ALA A 454 41.42 23.20 9.48
C ALA A 454 42.04 23.05 10.88
N ARG A 455 42.03 21.83 11.44
CA ARG A 455 42.69 21.49 12.71
C ARG A 455 44.20 21.72 12.63
N LYS A 456 44.84 21.33 11.53
CA LYS A 456 46.26 21.58 11.29
C LYS A 456 46.55 23.09 11.27
N MET A 457 45.73 23.89 10.59
CA MET A 457 45.87 25.35 10.58
C MET A 457 45.73 25.93 12.00
N TYR A 458 44.71 25.49 12.76
CA TYR A 458 44.49 25.91 14.14
C TYR A 458 45.68 25.58 15.06
N HIS A 459 46.20 24.35 14.98
CA HIS A 459 47.39 23.94 15.73
C HIS A 459 48.61 24.79 15.37
N ILE A 460 48.85 25.05 14.08
CA ILE A 460 49.97 25.88 13.63
C ILE A 460 49.83 27.30 14.17
N GLU A 461 48.64 27.90 14.12
CA GLU A 461 48.41 29.24 14.68
C GLU A 461 48.62 29.28 16.20
N GLY A 462 48.20 28.23 16.91
CA GLY A 462 48.49 28.06 18.34
C GLY A 462 49.99 28.03 18.62
N VAL A 463 50.77 27.26 17.85
CA VAL A 463 52.23 27.18 18.00
C VAL A 463 52.91 28.50 17.65
N LYS A 464 52.44 29.22 16.61
CA LYS A 464 52.98 30.53 16.19
C LYS A 464 52.97 31.58 17.30
N LYS A 465 52.10 31.46 18.29
CA LYS A 465 52.08 32.33 19.48
C LYS A 465 53.31 32.18 20.37
N PHE A 466 54.01 31.05 20.28
CA PHE A 466 55.20 30.74 21.08
C PHE A 466 56.48 30.63 20.25
N LEU A 467 56.37 30.23 18.96
CA LEU A 467 57.50 30.01 18.07
C LEU A 467 57.18 30.49 16.64
N SER A 468 57.93 31.47 16.14
CA SER A 468 57.86 31.91 14.74
C SER A 468 58.89 31.16 13.89
N ASN A 469 58.45 30.50 12.80
CA ASN A 469 59.31 29.70 11.92
C ASN A 469 58.73 29.67 10.49
N GLU A 470 59.55 29.96 9.48
CA GLU A 470 59.15 29.99 8.07
C GLU A 470 58.55 28.65 7.58
N THR A 471 59.01 27.52 8.13
CA THR A 471 58.45 26.19 7.82
C THR A 471 57.00 26.07 8.29
N LEU A 472 56.65 26.67 9.44
CA LEU A 472 55.27 26.68 9.94
C LEU A 472 54.37 27.58 9.08
N ASP A 473 54.91 28.68 8.56
CA ASP A 473 54.20 29.55 7.62
C ASP A 473 53.91 28.82 6.30
N ALA A 474 54.89 28.11 5.75
CA ALA A 474 54.73 27.33 4.52
C ALA A 474 53.68 26.20 4.68
N GLU A 475 53.70 25.47 5.78
CA GLU A 475 52.72 24.40 6.06
C GLU A 475 51.30 24.94 6.31
N TYR A 476 51.18 26.14 6.91
CA TYR A 476 49.89 26.82 7.05
C TYR A 476 49.33 27.21 5.68
N GLN A 477 50.12 27.88 4.83
CA GLN A 477 49.69 28.30 3.50
C GLN A 477 49.31 27.11 2.61
N LYS A 478 50.01 25.98 2.75
CA LYS A 478 49.66 24.74 2.07
C LYS A 478 48.30 24.21 2.52
N ALA A 479 48.07 24.14 3.83
CA ALA A 479 46.79 23.68 4.38
C ALA A 479 45.63 24.63 4.01
N GLU A 480 45.86 25.94 4.04
CA GLU A 480 44.88 26.95 3.64
C GLU A 480 44.52 26.83 2.15
N LYS A 481 45.51 26.58 1.27
CA LYS A 481 45.26 26.37 -0.16
C LYS A 481 44.44 25.12 -0.47
N ASP A 482 44.60 24.07 0.34
CA ASP A 482 43.88 22.80 0.20
C ASP A 482 42.50 22.83 0.90
N LEU A 483 42.24 23.83 1.74
CA LEU A 483 40.95 24.08 2.38
C LEU A 483 40.00 24.77 1.39
N GLN A 484 38.78 24.27 1.30
CA GLN A 484 37.75 24.83 0.42
C GLN A 484 37.37 26.25 0.84
N GLN A 485 37.15 27.13 -0.14
CA GLN A 485 36.86 28.56 0.11
C GLN A 485 35.65 28.75 1.04
N GLU A 486 34.59 27.96 0.87
CA GLU A 486 33.39 28.00 1.73
C GLU A 486 33.73 27.75 3.21
N ASN A 487 34.71 26.89 3.49
CA ASN A 487 35.15 26.58 4.86
C ASN A 487 36.04 27.69 5.43
N ILE A 488 36.88 28.31 4.60
CA ILE A 488 37.64 29.51 4.98
C ILE A 488 36.69 30.63 5.36
N ASP A 489 35.69 30.91 4.52
CA ASP A 489 34.72 31.98 4.74
C ASP A 489 33.87 31.72 6.00
N PHE A 490 33.46 30.47 6.22
CA PHE A 490 32.76 30.07 7.44
C PHE A 490 33.60 30.32 8.69
N LEU A 491 34.87 29.89 8.72
CA LEU A 491 35.74 30.08 9.89
C LEU A 491 35.97 31.57 10.18
N LYS A 492 36.15 32.39 9.14
CA LYS A 492 36.29 33.85 9.27
C LYS A 492 35.04 34.51 9.83
N ASN A 493 33.85 34.06 9.41
CA ASN A 493 32.56 34.64 9.79
C ASN A 493 31.92 33.97 11.02
N TRP A 494 32.60 33.03 11.68
CA TRP A 494 32.03 32.28 12.81
C TRP A 494 31.78 33.19 14.02
N ASP A 495 32.65 34.17 14.27
CA ASP A 495 32.43 35.17 15.33
C ASP A 495 31.19 36.03 15.05
N ASP A 496 31.01 36.49 13.81
CA ASP A 496 29.82 37.25 13.40
C ASP A 496 28.55 36.40 13.53
N THR A 497 28.63 35.11 13.20
CA THR A 497 27.52 34.15 13.39
C THR A 497 27.15 34.04 14.86
N LYS A 498 28.14 33.91 15.76
CA LYS A 498 27.89 33.87 17.21
C LYS A 498 27.21 35.13 17.71
N GLU A 499 27.60 36.30 17.22
CA GLU A 499 26.96 37.56 17.62
C GLU A 499 25.54 37.69 17.06
N ALA A 500 25.29 37.25 15.82
CA ALA A 500 23.96 37.25 15.22
C ALA A 500 22.93 36.41 16.01
N PHE A 501 23.33 35.23 16.51
CA PHE A 501 22.44 34.38 17.32
C PHE A 501 22.34 34.80 18.80
N LYS A 502 23.22 35.69 19.29
CA LYS A 502 23.11 36.33 20.62
C LYS A 502 22.34 37.65 20.60
N ALA A 503 22.23 38.29 19.44
CA ALA A 503 21.47 39.52 19.26
C ALA A 503 20.00 39.30 19.67
N GLU A 504 19.29 40.35 20.06
CA GLU A 504 17.89 40.22 20.50
C GLU A 504 16.98 39.65 19.41
N PHE A 505 17.25 40.00 18.15
CA PHE A 505 16.50 39.55 17.00
C PHE A 505 17.42 39.03 15.89
N TYR A 506 16.94 38.03 15.18
CA TYR A 506 17.51 37.53 13.94
C TYR A 506 16.54 37.76 12.78
N SER A 507 17.04 38.32 11.67
CA SER A 507 16.26 38.54 10.45
C SER A 507 16.71 37.60 9.34
N TYR A 508 15.75 36.99 8.64
CA TYR A 508 16.02 36.21 7.43
C TYR A 508 14.88 36.38 6.41
N PHE A 509 15.14 36.06 5.14
CA PHE A 509 14.16 36.23 4.08
C PHE A 509 13.52 34.91 3.67
N VAL A 510 12.19 34.90 3.56
CA VAL A 510 11.43 33.77 3.00
C VAL A 510 10.57 34.28 1.85
N ARG A 511 10.83 33.80 0.64
CA ARG A 511 10.13 34.23 -0.59
C ARG A 511 10.11 35.78 -0.74
N GLY A 512 11.22 36.43 -0.39
CA GLY A 512 11.37 37.89 -0.46
C GLY A 512 10.75 38.69 0.69
N LYS A 513 10.13 38.03 1.69
CA LYS A 513 9.62 38.68 2.89
C LYS A 513 10.62 38.55 4.04
N GLU A 514 10.96 39.66 4.69
CA GLU A 514 11.76 39.63 5.92
C GLU A 514 10.94 39.02 7.06
N ILE A 515 11.50 38.01 7.71
CA ILE A 515 11.00 37.41 8.94
C ILE A 515 11.97 37.79 10.05
N LYS A 516 11.46 38.46 11.07
CA LYS A 516 12.21 38.86 12.26
C LYS A 516 11.77 38.01 13.44
N VAL A 517 12.71 37.33 14.09
CA VAL A 517 12.45 36.38 15.18
C VAL A 517 13.32 36.72 16.39
N GLU A 518 12.74 36.71 17.59
CA GLU A 518 13.50 36.79 18.84
C GLU A 518 14.40 35.56 18.99
N THR A 519 15.67 35.75 19.33
CA THR A 519 16.66 34.66 19.43
C THR A 519 16.62 33.92 20.77
N SER A 520 15.91 34.46 21.76
CA SER A 520 15.80 33.90 23.11
C SER A 520 14.39 34.05 23.65
N THR A 521 14.05 33.21 24.64
CA THR A 521 12.81 33.29 25.42
C THR A 521 13.17 33.49 26.89
N GLU A 522 12.51 34.40 27.59
CA GLU A 522 12.74 34.61 29.03
C GLU A 522 11.97 33.58 29.86
N SER A 523 12.65 32.91 30.79
CA SER A 523 12.03 31.97 31.74
C SER A 523 11.45 32.69 32.96
N LEU A 524 10.65 31.97 33.78
CA LEU A 524 10.16 32.49 35.06
C LEU A 524 11.28 32.89 36.05
N SER A 525 12.49 32.35 35.87
CA SER A 525 13.68 32.71 36.65
C SER A 525 14.47 33.86 36.01
N HIS A 526 13.90 34.55 35.02
CA HIS A 526 14.52 35.66 34.27
C HIS A 526 15.77 35.27 33.49
N LEU A 527 15.92 33.99 33.16
CA LEU A 527 17.01 33.51 32.31
C LEU A 527 16.60 33.64 30.85
N LYS A 528 17.46 34.23 30.01
CA LYS A 528 17.30 34.25 28.56
C LYS A 528 17.72 32.90 27.99
N ILE A 529 16.74 32.03 27.73
CA ILE A 529 16.96 30.72 27.13
C ILE A 529 17.13 30.91 25.62
N PRO A 530 18.27 30.55 25.02
CA PRO A 530 18.47 30.70 23.59
C PRO A 530 17.58 29.71 22.82
N LYS A 531 16.94 30.19 21.75
CA LYS A 531 16.21 29.32 20.83
C LYS A 531 17.16 28.40 20.08
N ILE A 532 18.34 28.89 19.71
CA ILE A 532 19.40 28.10 19.07
C ILE A 532 20.66 28.16 19.92
N SER A 533 21.12 27.00 20.37
CA SER A 533 22.37 26.85 21.12
C SER A 533 23.52 26.55 20.17
N LEU A 534 24.59 27.35 20.23
CA LEU A 534 25.79 27.16 19.40
C LEU A 534 26.81 26.23 20.09
N PRO A 535 27.60 25.47 19.33
CA PRO A 535 28.67 24.66 19.89
C PRO A 535 29.75 25.53 20.55
N LYS A 536 30.39 24.99 21.58
CA LYS A 536 31.48 25.64 22.32
C LYS A 536 32.88 25.22 21.84
N TYR A 537 32.98 24.69 20.63
CA TYR A 537 34.25 24.24 20.05
C TYR A 537 35.21 25.41 19.84
N THR A 538 36.49 25.15 20.10
CA THR A 538 37.59 26.08 19.80
C THR A 538 38.46 25.59 18.65
N ASP A 539 38.56 24.27 18.47
CA ASP A 539 39.27 23.69 17.34
C ASP A 539 38.53 23.96 16.04
N TRP A 540 39.27 24.40 15.02
CA TRP A 540 38.69 24.67 13.71
C TRP A 540 38.29 23.39 12.99
N GLY A 541 38.95 22.26 13.26
CA GLY A 541 38.54 20.98 12.70
C GLY A 541 37.16 20.55 13.19
N ASP A 542 36.92 20.63 14.50
CA ASP A 542 35.62 20.31 15.10
C ASP A 542 34.50 21.20 14.54
N LEU A 543 34.78 22.50 14.34
CA LEU A 543 33.82 23.43 13.70
C LEU A 543 33.49 23.05 12.25
N ILE A 544 34.50 22.69 11.45
CA ILE A 544 34.29 22.27 10.05
C ILE A 544 33.54 20.94 9.97
N LYS A 545 33.88 19.98 10.84
CA LYS A 545 33.18 18.70 10.92
C LYS A 545 31.71 18.91 11.30
N TRP A 546 31.46 19.69 12.35
CA TRP A 546 30.11 20.01 12.79
C TRP A 546 29.30 20.73 11.71
N LYS A 547 29.89 21.73 11.01
CA LYS A 547 29.26 22.39 9.86
C LYS A 547 28.89 21.40 8.75
N GLY A 548 29.78 20.47 8.43
CA GLY A 548 29.57 19.51 7.35
C GLY A 548 28.55 18.40 7.69
N GLN A 549 28.40 18.05 8.96
CA GLN A 549 27.55 16.92 9.38
C GLN A 549 26.21 17.33 9.98
N GLU A 550 26.16 18.43 10.74
CA GLU A 550 24.96 18.81 11.47
C GLU A 550 24.48 20.24 11.21
N ASN A 551 25.41 21.19 11.12
CA ASN A 551 25.22 22.63 10.92
C ASN A 551 24.13 23.27 11.82
N LEU A 552 23.88 24.56 11.65
CA LEU A 552 22.69 25.21 12.21
C LEU A 552 21.43 24.77 11.46
N PRO A 553 20.25 24.77 12.10
CA PRO A 553 18.98 24.68 11.38
C PRO A 553 18.93 25.71 10.24
N GLY A 554 18.44 25.27 9.08
CA GLY A 554 18.43 26.08 7.85
C GLY A 554 19.76 26.12 7.09
N GLY A 555 20.83 25.48 7.57
CA GLY A 555 22.10 25.31 6.85
C GLY A 555 22.29 23.87 6.36
N PHE A 556 22.83 23.69 5.16
CA PHE A 556 23.17 22.37 4.61
C PHE A 556 24.12 21.60 5.56
N PRO A 557 23.91 20.29 5.83
CA PRO A 557 22.93 19.37 5.22
C PRO A 557 21.56 19.29 5.93
N TYR A 558 21.13 20.35 6.61
CA TYR A 558 19.82 20.52 7.24
C TYR A 558 19.47 19.50 8.33
N THR A 559 20.48 18.84 8.90
CA THR A 559 20.33 17.77 9.91
C THR A 559 19.45 18.23 11.08
N ALA A 560 19.69 19.44 11.61
CA ALA A 560 18.96 20.01 12.74
C ALA A 560 17.63 20.72 12.36
N GLY A 561 17.26 20.75 11.07
CA GLY A 561 16.05 21.39 10.57
C GLY A 561 16.29 22.19 9.30
N ILE A 562 15.22 22.38 8.52
CA ILE A 562 15.27 23.05 7.20
C ILE A 562 15.10 24.58 7.26
N TYR A 563 14.76 25.13 8.42
CA TYR A 563 14.58 26.57 8.63
C TYR A 563 15.45 27.03 9.81
N PRO A 564 15.95 28.28 9.79
CA PRO A 564 16.75 28.83 10.90
C PRO A 564 16.02 28.82 12.25
N PHE A 565 14.70 29.05 12.21
CA PHE A 565 13.82 29.01 13.37
C PHE A 565 12.50 28.33 13.00
N LYS A 566 11.82 27.76 13.99
CA LYS A 566 10.44 27.27 13.89
C LYS A 566 9.49 28.43 13.58
N ARG A 567 8.37 28.12 12.92
CA ARG A 567 7.36 29.14 12.59
C ARG A 567 6.70 29.68 13.84
N THR A 568 6.54 31.00 13.92
CA THR A 568 5.73 31.67 14.92
C THR A 568 4.26 31.70 14.45
N GLY A 569 3.34 31.20 15.29
CA GLY A 569 1.88 31.27 15.03
C GLY A 569 1.29 30.14 14.18
N GLU A 570 2.08 29.16 13.72
CA GLU A 570 1.58 27.94 13.06
C GLU A 570 2.22 26.71 13.73
N ASP A 571 1.54 26.18 14.74
CA ASP A 571 1.96 24.95 15.42
C ASP A 571 1.99 23.77 14.42
N PRO A 572 2.89 22.78 14.60
CA PRO A 572 2.95 21.61 13.73
C PRO A 572 1.73 20.69 13.87
N THR A 573 0.84 20.97 14.83
CA THR A 573 -0.34 20.17 15.16
C THR A 573 -1.23 19.98 13.94
N ARG A 574 -1.50 18.71 13.64
CA ARG A 574 -2.43 18.27 12.61
C ARG A 574 -3.16 17.05 13.12
N MET A 575 -4.46 17.18 13.37
CA MET A 575 -5.27 16.09 13.89
C MET A 575 -5.97 15.34 12.78
N PHE A 576 -5.88 14.01 12.87
CA PHE A 576 -6.55 13.05 12.03
C PHE A 576 -8.03 13.00 12.43
N ALA A 577 -8.94 13.14 11.47
CA ALA A 577 -10.36 13.02 11.70
C ALA A 577 -11.07 12.44 10.46
N GLY A 578 -12.08 11.61 10.72
CA GLY A 578 -12.91 10.98 9.71
C GLY A 578 -13.83 9.98 10.39
N GLU A 579 -15.13 10.25 10.37
CA GLU A 579 -16.16 9.37 10.92
C GLU A 579 -17.51 9.67 10.25
N GLY A 580 -18.26 8.62 9.92
CA GLY A 580 -19.60 8.72 9.35
C GLY A 580 -19.63 9.39 7.97
N GLY A 581 -20.64 10.23 7.75
CA GLY A 581 -20.80 11.01 6.52
C GLY A 581 -19.97 12.31 6.50
N PRO A 582 -19.91 13.00 5.34
CA PRO A 582 -19.11 14.22 5.18
C PRO A 582 -19.51 15.34 6.16
N GLU A 583 -20.77 15.47 6.54
CA GLU A 583 -21.25 16.49 7.48
C GLU A 583 -20.77 16.24 8.91
N ARG A 584 -20.75 14.98 9.38
CA ARG A 584 -20.24 14.63 10.72
C ARG A 584 -18.76 14.94 10.83
N THR A 585 -17.99 14.53 9.82
CA THR A 585 -16.56 14.84 9.77
C THR A 585 -16.29 16.35 9.62
N ASN A 586 -17.10 17.06 8.84
CA ASN A 586 -17.03 18.53 8.76
C ASN A 586 -17.23 19.19 10.13
N ARG A 587 -18.25 18.77 10.90
CA ARG A 587 -18.46 19.25 12.28
C ARG A 587 -17.25 18.99 13.16
N ARG A 588 -16.65 17.79 13.07
CA ARG A 588 -15.43 17.45 13.81
C ARG A 588 -14.26 18.36 13.42
N PHE A 589 -14.06 18.64 12.13
CA PHE A 589 -13.01 19.58 11.69
C PHE A 589 -13.22 20.98 12.27
N HIS A 590 -14.46 21.48 12.28
CA HIS A 590 -14.78 22.77 12.87
C HIS A 590 -14.53 22.79 14.38
N TYR A 591 -14.86 21.70 15.09
CA TYR A 591 -14.60 21.54 16.51
C TYR A 591 -13.09 21.55 16.84
N VAL A 592 -12.30 20.66 16.22
CA VAL A 592 -10.87 20.52 16.55
C VAL A 592 -10.03 21.73 16.14
N SER A 593 -10.53 22.55 15.22
CA SER A 593 -9.84 23.74 14.74
C SER A 593 -10.41 25.05 15.29
N ALA A 594 -11.45 25.03 16.12
CA ALA A 594 -12.19 26.23 16.55
C ALA A 594 -11.28 27.31 17.15
N GLU A 595 -10.34 26.92 18.02
CA GLU A 595 -9.43 27.82 18.75
C GLU A 595 -8.08 28.05 18.05
N MET A 596 -7.91 27.53 16.82
CA MET A 596 -6.66 27.64 16.08
C MET A 596 -6.76 28.66 14.95
N ASP A 597 -5.81 29.58 14.86
CA ASP A 597 -5.74 30.54 13.74
C ASP A 597 -5.42 29.83 12.41
N ALA A 598 -4.53 28.83 12.44
CA ALA A 598 -4.18 27.98 11.31
C ALA A 598 -5.10 26.75 11.24
N LYS A 599 -5.81 26.55 10.13
CA LYS A 599 -6.70 25.40 9.92
C LYS A 599 -5.93 24.28 9.20
N ARG A 600 -5.35 23.35 9.96
CA ARG A 600 -4.55 22.22 9.44
C ARG A 600 -5.33 20.91 9.57
N LEU A 601 -6.12 20.58 8.55
CA LEU A 601 -7.03 19.43 8.56
C LEU A 601 -6.30 18.15 8.10
N SER A 602 -6.68 16.99 8.62
CA SER A 602 -6.21 15.71 8.10
C SER A 602 -7.36 14.72 8.03
N THR A 603 -7.67 14.27 6.81
CA THR A 603 -8.84 13.46 6.49
C THR A 603 -8.48 11.98 6.48
N ALA A 604 -9.24 11.20 7.25
CA ALA A 604 -9.28 9.73 7.22
C ALA A 604 -10.52 9.25 6.46
N PHE A 605 -10.36 8.42 5.44
CA PHE A 605 -11.48 7.90 4.65
C PHE A 605 -11.90 6.51 5.13
N ASP A 606 -13.18 6.17 4.98
CA ASP A 606 -13.67 4.83 5.29
C ASP A 606 -13.07 3.79 4.33
N SER A 607 -13.10 2.52 4.72
CA SER A 607 -12.52 1.44 3.93
C SER A 607 -13.15 1.32 2.53
N VAL A 608 -14.44 1.64 2.38
CA VAL A 608 -15.14 1.66 1.08
C VAL A 608 -14.48 2.68 0.12
N THR A 609 -14.27 3.91 0.60
CA THR A 609 -13.59 4.98 -0.16
C THR A 609 -12.12 4.66 -0.41
N LEU A 610 -11.42 4.08 0.58
CA LEU A 610 -10.00 3.70 0.45
C LEU A 610 -9.75 2.70 -0.70
N TYR A 611 -10.73 1.85 -1.01
CA TYR A 611 -10.69 0.87 -2.09
C TYR A 611 -11.39 1.34 -3.38
N GLY A 612 -11.71 2.62 -3.47
CA GLY A 612 -12.28 3.23 -4.66
C GLY A 612 -13.67 2.70 -5.01
N GLN A 613 -14.42 2.21 -4.02
CA GLN A 613 -15.77 1.69 -4.20
C GLN A 613 -16.82 2.71 -3.77
N ASP A 614 -18.04 2.52 -4.27
CA ASP A 614 -19.21 3.28 -3.85
C ASP A 614 -19.91 2.60 -2.66
N PRO A 615 -20.56 3.35 -1.75
CA PRO A 615 -21.40 2.78 -0.70
C PRO A 615 -22.57 1.97 -1.30
N ALA A 616 -22.84 0.79 -0.75
CA ALA A 616 -23.85 -0.13 -1.29
C ALA A 616 -24.53 -0.98 -0.20
N LEU A 617 -25.65 -1.62 -0.57
CA LEU A 617 -26.48 -2.45 0.32
C LEU A 617 -25.91 -3.84 0.70
N PRO A 618 -25.06 -4.52 -0.11
CA PRO A 618 -24.49 -5.80 0.31
C PRO A 618 -23.86 -5.72 1.72
N PRO A 619 -24.15 -6.66 2.64
CA PRO A 619 -23.80 -6.50 4.06
C PRO A 619 -22.31 -6.26 4.34
N ASP A 620 -21.43 -6.87 3.54
CA ASP A 620 -19.98 -6.72 3.66
C ASP A 620 -19.45 -5.33 3.24
N ILE A 621 -20.18 -4.61 2.39
CA ILE A 621 -19.94 -3.19 2.07
C ILE A 621 -20.70 -2.30 3.06
N TYR A 622 -21.98 -2.58 3.28
CA TYR A 622 -22.89 -1.79 4.11
C TYR A 622 -22.39 -1.64 5.55
N GLY A 623 -21.85 -2.72 6.13
CA GLY A 623 -21.24 -2.72 7.45
C GLY A 623 -20.02 -1.81 7.59
N LYS A 624 -19.43 -1.34 6.48
CA LYS A 624 -18.17 -0.57 6.44
C LYS A 624 -18.34 0.91 6.07
N ILE A 625 -19.50 1.30 5.56
CA ILE A 625 -19.80 2.69 5.17
C ILE A 625 -19.65 3.61 6.39
N GLY A 626 -18.76 4.60 6.31
CA GLY A 626 -18.52 5.60 7.36
C GLY A 626 -17.87 5.06 8.65
N ASN A 627 -17.43 3.80 8.67
CA ASN A 627 -16.69 3.24 9.80
C ASN A 627 -15.18 3.46 9.62
N ALA A 628 -14.49 3.77 10.72
CA ALA A 628 -13.05 4.07 10.76
C ALA A 628 -12.59 5.23 9.84
N GLY A 629 -13.52 5.99 9.26
CA GLY A 629 -13.24 7.08 8.35
C GLY A 629 -14.51 7.70 7.77
N VAL A 630 -14.34 8.78 6.99
CA VAL A 630 -15.45 9.45 6.30
C VAL A 630 -15.78 8.75 4.98
N SER A 631 -17.06 8.56 4.67
CA SER A 631 -17.53 8.01 3.40
C SER A 631 -17.65 9.10 2.33
N ILE A 632 -16.87 9.02 1.26
CA ILE A 632 -16.84 10.01 0.16
C ILE A 632 -16.91 9.28 -1.18
N ALA A 633 -18.05 9.39 -1.87
CA ALA A 633 -18.25 8.73 -3.17
C ALA A 633 -18.38 9.73 -4.33
N THR A 634 -18.68 11.00 -4.04
CA THR A 634 -18.98 12.01 -5.06
C THR A 634 -18.27 13.35 -4.79
N LEU A 635 -18.24 14.21 -5.81
CA LEU A 635 -17.75 15.58 -5.67
C LEU A 635 -18.56 16.38 -4.62
N ASP A 636 -19.87 16.18 -4.55
CA ASP A 636 -20.71 16.88 -3.58
C ASP A 636 -20.40 16.47 -2.13
N ASP A 637 -19.98 15.22 -1.90
CA ASP A 637 -19.51 14.79 -0.58
C ASP A 637 -18.23 15.53 -0.18
N ALA A 638 -17.28 15.70 -1.12
CA ALA A 638 -16.07 16.49 -0.87
C ALA A 638 -16.37 17.97 -0.60
N LYS A 639 -17.36 18.55 -1.28
CA LYS A 639 -17.84 19.93 -0.99
C LYS A 639 -18.40 20.06 0.42
N LYS A 640 -19.28 19.13 0.83
CA LYS A 640 -19.85 19.10 2.19
C LYS A 640 -18.75 18.95 3.24
N LEU A 641 -17.81 18.02 3.02
CA LEU A 641 -16.69 17.72 3.92
C LEU A 641 -15.86 18.97 4.24
N TYR A 642 -15.52 19.77 3.22
CA TYR A 642 -14.66 20.95 3.39
C TYR A 642 -15.42 22.28 3.46
N SER A 643 -16.76 22.25 3.57
CA SER A 643 -17.56 23.45 3.66
C SER A 643 -17.21 24.31 4.88
N GLY A 644 -17.22 25.63 4.69
CA GLY A 644 -16.83 26.62 5.70
C GLY A 644 -15.32 26.81 5.86
N PHE A 645 -14.47 26.00 5.21
CA PHE A 645 -13.03 26.20 5.17
C PHE A 645 -12.60 26.74 3.81
N ASP A 646 -12.03 27.95 3.78
CA ASP A 646 -11.51 28.53 2.54
C ASP A 646 -10.22 27.81 2.11
N LEU A 647 -10.30 26.94 1.11
CA LEU A 647 -9.23 26.04 0.68
C LEU A 647 -8.04 26.75 0.01
N VAL A 648 -8.21 27.99 -0.43
CA VAL A 648 -7.13 28.84 -0.98
C VAL A 648 -6.54 29.79 0.06
N ASN A 649 -7.05 29.78 1.29
CA ASN A 649 -6.52 30.63 2.35
C ASN A 649 -5.08 30.22 2.70
N ALA A 650 -4.21 31.21 2.87
CA ALA A 650 -2.81 30.98 3.22
C ALA A 650 -2.62 30.33 4.60
N MET A 651 -3.64 30.27 5.47
CA MET A 651 -3.60 29.62 6.78
C MET A 651 -4.41 28.31 6.84
N THR A 652 -4.98 27.87 5.72
CA THR A 652 -5.69 26.59 5.61
C THR A 652 -4.86 25.61 4.81
N SER A 653 -4.74 24.36 5.29
CA SER A 653 -4.12 23.27 4.53
C SER A 653 -4.75 21.93 4.87
N VAL A 654 -5.09 21.15 3.85
CA VAL A 654 -5.77 19.86 3.99
C VAL A 654 -4.82 18.73 3.62
N SER A 655 -4.68 17.74 4.51
CA SER A 655 -4.00 16.48 4.23
C SER A 655 -5.04 15.38 4.01
N MET A 656 -4.89 14.59 2.96
CA MET A 656 -5.80 13.49 2.62
C MET A 656 -5.03 12.18 2.59
N THR A 657 -5.34 11.26 3.52
CA THR A 657 -4.72 9.93 3.59
C THR A 657 -5.49 8.96 2.70
N ILE A 658 -5.12 8.95 1.42
CA ILE A 658 -5.71 8.10 0.37
C ILE A 658 -4.59 7.64 -0.56
N ASN A 659 -4.66 6.40 -1.05
CA ASN A 659 -3.61 5.80 -1.89
C ASN A 659 -4.17 5.28 -3.22
N GLY A 660 -4.83 4.11 -3.25
CA GLY A 660 -5.33 3.48 -4.47
C GLY A 660 -6.11 4.42 -5.40
N PRO A 661 -7.19 5.07 -4.92
CA PRO A 661 -7.96 6.04 -5.70
C PRO A 661 -7.53 7.50 -5.46
N ALA A 662 -6.30 7.75 -5.01
CA ALA A 662 -5.83 9.09 -4.67
C ALA A 662 -6.02 10.14 -5.79
N PRO A 663 -5.79 9.84 -7.07
CA PRO A 663 -6.08 10.78 -8.16
C PRO A 663 -7.55 11.20 -8.22
N MET A 664 -8.50 10.29 -7.96
CA MET A 664 -9.93 10.59 -7.98
C MET A 664 -10.31 11.55 -6.85
N LEU A 665 -9.87 11.24 -5.62
CA LEU A 665 -10.16 12.08 -4.45
C LEU A 665 -9.45 13.44 -4.56
N LEU A 666 -8.25 13.49 -5.15
CA LEU A 666 -7.56 14.74 -5.45
C LEU A 666 -8.35 15.57 -6.46
N ALA A 667 -8.91 14.96 -7.51
CA ALA A 667 -9.75 15.66 -8.48
C ALA A 667 -11.07 16.16 -7.85
N PHE A 668 -11.68 15.42 -6.93
CA PHE A 668 -12.79 15.93 -6.12
C PHE A 668 -12.39 17.13 -5.28
N PHE A 669 -11.25 17.06 -4.57
CA PHE A 669 -10.75 18.16 -3.75
C PHE A 669 -10.45 19.42 -4.57
N MET A 670 -9.78 19.28 -5.72
CA MET A 670 -9.46 20.41 -6.59
C MET A 670 -10.73 21.06 -7.13
N ASN A 671 -11.72 20.28 -7.57
CA ASN A 671 -13.02 20.82 -8.02
C ASN A 671 -13.79 21.48 -6.87
N ALA A 672 -13.78 20.93 -5.65
CA ALA A 672 -14.38 21.57 -4.48
C ALA A 672 -13.73 22.94 -4.18
N ALA A 673 -12.41 23.06 -4.28
CA ALA A 673 -11.71 24.33 -4.11
C ALA A 673 -12.04 25.33 -5.23
N ILE A 674 -12.15 24.87 -6.48
CA ILE A 674 -12.56 25.71 -7.62
C ILE A 674 -13.97 26.25 -7.37
N ASP A 675 -14.92 25.38 -7.04
CA ASP A 675 -16.30 25.76 -6.82
C ASP A 675 -16.45 26.74 -5.65
N GLN A 676 -15.69 26.60 -4.55
CA GLN A 676 -15.65 27.62 -3.50
C GLN A 676 -15.27 29.02 -4.01
N ASN A 677 -14.34 29.12 -4.96
CA ASN A 677 -13.92 30.41 -5.51
C ASN A 677 -14.90 30.91 -6.58
N VAL A 678 -15.58 30.01 -7.29
CA VAL A 678 -16.70 30.38 -8.15
C VAL A 678 -17.89 30.90 -7.33
N GLU A 679 -18.15 30.35 -6.15
CA GLU A 679 -19.19 30.87 -5.25
C GLU A 679 -18.92 32.32 -4.80
N LYS A 680 -17.65 32.65 -4.53
CA LYS A 680 -17.22 34.03 -4.24
C LYS A 680 -17.50 34.95 -5.44
N TYR A 681 -17.18 34.50 -6.64
CA TYR A 681 -17.45 35.23 -7.88
C TYR A 681 -18.96 35.43 -8.12
N ILE A 682 -19.77 34.38 -7.91
CA ILE A 682 -21.24 34.43 -8.01
C ILE A 682 -21.81 35.48 -7.06
N ALA A 683 -21.33 35.52 -5.80
CA ALA A 683 -21.78 36.49 -4.81
C ALA A 683 -21.38 37.94 -5.19
N GLU A 684 -20.16 38.12 -5.70
CA GLU A 684 -19.67 39.43 -6.16
C GLU A 684 -20.48 39.96 -7.36
N HIS A 685 -20.85 39.08 -8.30
CA HIS A 685 -21.55 39.43 -9.54
C HIS A 685 -23.07 39.24 -9.46
N LYS A 686 -23.61 38.84 -8.30
CA LYS A 686 -25.04 38.62 -8.04
C LYS A 686 -25.70 37.61 -9.00
N LEU A 687 -25.04 36.47 -9.22
CA LEU A 687 -25.46 35.44 -10.18
C LEU A 687 -26.30 34.32 -9.54
N GLU A 688 -26.84 34.51 -8.34
CA GLU A 688 -27.64 33.51 -7.62
C GLU A 688 -28.84 33.00 -8.43
N ALA A 689 -29.46 33.86 -9.24
CA ALA A 689 -30.58 33.46 -10.09
C ALA A 689 -30.18 32.45 -11.17
N GLN A 690 -28.92 32.47 -11.64
CA GLN A 690 -28.40 31.50 -12.60
C GLN A 690 -28.16 30.13 -11.95
N VAL A 691 -27.63 30.13 -10.72
CA VAL A 691 -27.50 28.92 -9.90
C VAL A 691 -28.87 28.28 -9.69
N GLU A 692 -29.86 29.07 -9.28
CA GLU A 692 -31.22 28.60 -9.04
C GLU A 692 -31.87 28.05 -10.31
N ALA A 693 -31.68 28.71 -11.45
CA ALA A 693 -32.18 28.21 -12.74
C ALA A 693 -31.54 26.86 -13.12
N LYS A 694 -30.25 26.69 -12.88
CA LYS A 694 -29.52 25.43 -13.16
C LYS A 694 -29.91 24.30 -12.20
N LEU A 695 -30.10 24.59 -10.91
CA LEU A 695 -30.63 23.61 -9.95
C LEU A 695 -32.03 23.15 -10.34
N LYS A 696 -32.90 24.09 -10.72
CA LYS A 696 -34.25 23.77 -11.21
C LYS A 696 -34.20 22.88 -12.45
N GLU A 697 -33.36 23.19 -13.42
CA GLU A 697 -33.18 22.41 -14.65
C GLU A 697 -32.67 20.99 -14.37
N LYS A 698 -31.64 20.86 -13.52
CA LYS A 698 -30.96 19.57 -13.27
C LYS A 698 -31.72 18.66 -12.30
N PHE A 699 -32.47 19.22 -11.36
CA PHE A 699 -33.16 18.47 -10.31
C PHE A 699 -34.69 18.60 -10.38
N ASP A 700 -35.24 19.79 -10.15
CA ASP A 700 -36.70 19.97 -9.97
C ASP A 700 -37.50 19.56 -11.21
N ASP A 701 -37.08 20.00 -12.40
CA ASP A 701 -37.75 19.71 -13.66
C ASP A 701 -37.67 18.21 -14.03
N ARG A 702 -36.77 17.46 -13.39
CA ARG A 702 -36.61 16.01 -13.51
C ARG A 702 -37.23 15.24 -12.33
N GLY A 703 -37.86 15.92 -11.37
CA GLY A 703 -38.45 15.32 -10.17
C GLY A 703 -37.41 14.67 -9.24
N LEU A 704 -36.18 15.19 -9.22
CA LEU A 704 -35.11 14.74 -8.33
C LEU A 704 -35.00 15.67 -7.12
N GLU A 705 -34.52 15.15 -5.99
CA GLU A 705 -34.25 15.97 -4.81
C GLU A 705 -32.93 16.73 -4.99
N ARG A 706 -32.91 18.02 -4.65
CA ARG A 706 -31.67 18.80 -4.67
C ARG A 706 -30.72 18.34 -3.55
N PRO A 707 -29.41 18.20 -3.81
CA PRO A 707 -28.44 17.91 -2.77
C PRO A 707 -28.40 19.02 -1.71
N LYS A 708 -28.24 18.63 -0.44
CA LYS A 708 -28.18 19.55 0.71
C LYS A 708 -27.17 19.09 1.74
N TYR A 709 -26.77 19.98 2.64
CA TYR A 709 -26.03 19.62 3.85
C TYR A 709 -27.00 19.03 4.87
N ASN A 710 -26.77 17.79 5.31
CA ASN A 710 -27.66 17.11 6.26
C ASN A 710 -27.31 17.47 7.71
N GLY A 711 -28.28 18.06 8.41
CA GLY A 711 -28.16 18.50 9.80
C GLY A 711 -27.80 19.99 9.95
N GLU A 712 -27.45 20.40 11.17
CA GLU A 712 -27.10 21.79 11.48
C GLU A 712 -25.66 22.11 11.08
N LEU A 713 -25.45 23.30 10.52
CA LEU A 713 -24.11 23.82 10.25
C LEU A 713 -23.42 24.15 11.59
N PRO A 714 -22.14 23.76 11.77
CA PRO A 714 -21.41 24.13 12.97
C PRO A 714 -21.23 25.66 13.03
N PRO A 715 -21.13 26.27 14.24
CA PRO A 715 -21.15 27.73 14.40
C PRO A 715 -20.09 28.50 13.60
N SER A 716 -18.94 27.88 13.31
CA SER A 716 -17.85 28.46 12.51
C SER A 716 -18.00 28.28 11.00
N ASN A 717 -18.99 27.52 10.53
CA ASN A 717 -19.23 27.30 9.10
C ASN A 717 -20.10 28.44 8.53
N ASN A 718 -19.54 29.18 7.58
CA ASN A 718 -20.18 30.33 6.94
C ASN A 718 -20.97 29.98 5.66
N GLY A 719 -21.13 28.69 5.35
CA GLY A 719 -21.83 28.21 4.15
C GLY A 719 -21.01 28.20 2.86
N LEU A 720 -19.73 28.60 2.89
CA LEU A 720 -18.84 28.51 1.74
C LEU A 720 -18.66 27.05 1.28
N GLY A 721 -18.84 26.79 -0.01
CA GLY A 721 -18.79 25.47 -0.63
C GLY A 721 -20.13 24.75 -0.72
N LEU A 722 -21.23 25.36 -0.25
CA LEU A 722 -22.57 24.75 -0.26
C LEU A 722 -23.50 25.32 -1.33
N LYS A 723 -23.19 26.48 -1.92
CA LYS A 723 -24.07 27.15 -2.91
C LYS A 723 -24.11 26.37 -4.24
N LEU A 724 -23.04 25.67 -4.59
CA LEU A 724 -22.94 24.84 -5.81
C LEU A 724 -23.09 23.33 -5.55
N LEU A 725 -23.78 22.89 -4.49
CA LEU A 725 -24.09 21.47 -4.33
C LEU A 725 -24.98 20.97 -5.48
N GLY A 726 -24.58 19.89 -6.15
CA GLY A 726 -25.25 19.32 -7.31
C GLY A 726 -24.87 19.93 -8.66
N LEU A 727 -24.14 21.04 -8.67
CA LEU A 727 -23.67 21.75 -9.87
C LEU A 727 -22.15 21.89 -9.87
N THR A 728 -21.56 22.33 -10.97
CA THR A 728 -20.16 22.76 -11.01
C THR A 728 -20.06 24.17 -11.57
N GLY A 729 -18.99 24.89 -11.22
CA GLY A 729 -18.86 26.30 -11.58
C GLY A 729 -18.96 26.57 -13.09
N ASP A 730 -18.47 25.65 -13.92
CA ASP A 730 -18.52 25.73 -15.39
C ASP A 730 -19.93 25.57 -15.98
N GLU A 731 -20.90 25.09 -15.20
CA GLU A 731 -22.31 25.05 -15.60
C GLU A 731 -23.03 26.39 -15.37
N VAL A 732 -22.47 27.25 -14.52
CA VAL A 732 -23.12 28.48 -14.04
C VAL A 732 -22.51 29.73 -14.66
N ILE A 733 -21.18 29.84 -14.68
CA ILE A 733 -20.48 31.06 -15.11
C ILE A 733 -19.87 30.90 -16.51
N PRO A 734 -19.56 32.00 -17.22
CA PRO A 734 -18.92 31.92 -18.54
C PRO A 734 -17.58 31.18 -18.52
N ALA A 735 -17.29 30.41 -19.57
CA ALA A 735 -16.12 29.55 -19.66
C ALA A 735 -14.78 30.27 -19.44
N GLU A 736 -14.65 31.51 -19.93
CA GLU A 736 -13.44 32.33 -19.75
C GLU A 736 -13.21 32.70 -18.27
N ALA A 737 -14.27 33.13 -17.57
CA ALA A 737 -14.21 33.44 -16.14
C ALA A 737 -13.92 32.18 -15.30
N TYR A 738 -14.55 31.05 -15.65
CA TYR A 738 -14.25 29.77 -14.99
C TYR A 738 -12.79 29.36 -15.17
N ALA A 739 -12.25 29.46 -16.39
CA ALA A 739 -10.86 29.10 -16.67
C ALA A 739 -9.86 29.94 -15.87
N GLU A 740 -10.09 31.26 -15.74
CA GLU A 740 -9.26 32.14 -14.92
C GLU A 740 -9.31 31.76 -13.43
N ILE A 741 -10.52 31.54 -12.90
CA ILE A 741 -10.71 31.14 -11.50
C ILE A 741 -10.07 29.78 -11.23
N LYS A 742 -10.24 28.81 -12.12
CA LYS A 742 -9.63 27.47 -12.04
C LYS A 742 -8.11 27.58 -11.95
N ALA A 743 -7.48 28.28 -12.90
CA ALA A 743 -6.03 28.43 -12.95
C ALA A 743 -5.48 29.10 -11.67
N LYS A 744 -6.12 30.18 -11.21
CA LYS A 744 -5.70 30.89 -9.98
C LYS A 744 -5.88 30.03 -8.72
N THR A 745 -6.98 29.29 -8.65
CA THR A 745 -7.32 28.44 -7.50
C THR A 745 -6.33 27.29 -7.36
N ILE A 746 -6.12 26.53 -8.43
CA ILE A 746 -5.22 25.37 -8.47
C ILE A 746 -3.77 25.78 -8.16
N ALA A 747 -3.31 26.95 -8.63
CA ALA A 747 -1.97 27.45 -8.31
C ALA A 747 -1.80 27.89 -6.84
N THR A 748 -2.91 28.19 -6.14
CA THR A 748 -2.89 28.75 -4.78
C THR A 748 -3.16 27.71 -3.69
N VAL A 749 -4.01 26.72 -3.98
CA VAL A 749 -4.49 25.71 -3.03
C VAL A 749 -3.35 25.03 -2.27
N ARG A 750 -3.58 24.77 -0.98
CA ARG A 750 -2.58 24.20 -0.07
C ARG A 750 -3.03 22.86 0.49
N GLY A 751 -2.15 21.86 0.43
CA GLY A 751 -2.47 20.57 1.02
C GLY A 751 -1.49 19.47 0.65
N THR A 752 -1.85 18.25 1.02
CA THR A 752 -1.08 17.03 0.77
C THR A 752 -2.06 15.92 0.41
N VAL A 753 -1.75 15.15 -0.61
CA VAL A 753 -2.34 13.83 -0.83
C VAL A 753 -1.27 12.78 -0.53
N GLN A 754 -1.64 11.68 0.13
CA GLN A 754 -0.66 10.67 0.54
C GLN A 754 -0.10 9.90 -0.66
N ALA A 755 -0.95 9.16 -1.37
CA ALA A 755 -0.72 8.68 -2.72
C ALA A 755 0.62 7.95 -2.97
N ASP A 756 1.18 7.31 -1.95
CA ASP A 756 2.42 6.54 -2.08
C ASP A 756 2.05 5.09 -2.39
N ILE A 757 2.19 4.69 -3.66
CA ILE A 757 1.86 3.36 -4.18
C ILE A 757 2.90 2.32 -3.79
N LEU A 758 4.18 2.70 -3.66
CA LEU A 758 5.27 1.75 -3.38
C LEU A 758 5.11 1.12 -1.99
N LYS A 759 4.70 1.89 -0.99
CA LYS A 759 4.39 1.33 0.34
C LYS A 759 3.17 0.41 0.35
N GLU A 760 2.26 0.54 -0.61
CA GLU A 760 1.02 -0.25 -0.63
C GLU A 760 1.32 -1.72 -0.87
N ASP A 761 2.20 -2.01 -1.84
CA ASP A 761 2.63 -3.37 -2.13
C ASP A 761 3.57 -3.92 -1.03
N GLN A 762 4.36 -3.04 -0.40
CA GLN A 762 5.29 -3.40 0.66
C GLN A 762 4.60 -3.73 1.99
N ALA A 763 3.54 -2.99 2.37
CA ALA A 763 2.96 -3.05 3.72
C ALA A 763 1.44 -2.80 3.80
N GLN A 764 0.93 -1.70 3.24
CA GLN A 764 -0.43 -1.21 3.57
C GLN A 764 -1.57 -1.95 2.85
N ASN A 765 -1.29 -2.56 1.69
CA ASN A 765 -2.21 -3.43 0.97
C ASN A 765 -3.54 -2.76 0.52
N THR A 766 -3.56 -1.44 0.24
CA THR A 766 -4.70 -0.70 -0.33
C THR A 766 -4.50 -0.34 -1.82
N CYS A 767 -3.57 -1.00 -2.50
CA CYS A 767 -3.42 -0.87 -3.95
C CYS A 767 -4.59 -1.56 -4.67
N ILE A 768 -5.31 -0.81 -5.50
CA ILE A 768 -6.46 -1.33 -6.26
C ILE A 768 -6.16 -1.55 -7.75
N PHE A 769 -5.20 -0.81 -8.31
CA PHE A 769 -4.73 -0.95 -9.68
C PHE A 769 -3.43 -1.75 -9.75
N SER A 770 -3.02 -2.19 -10.95
CA SER A 770 -1.65 -2.67 -11.12
C SER A 770 -0.64 -1.61 -10.67
N THR A 771 0.46 -2.03 -10.04
CA THR A 771 1.48 -1.10 -9.50
C THR A 771 2.00 -0.15 -10.58
N GLU A 772 2.16 -0.63 -11.81
CA GLU A 772 2.60 0.18 -12.94
C GLU A 772 1.58 1.25 -13.33
N PHE A 773 0.31 0.88 -13.43
CA PHE A 773 -0.75 1.82 -13.77
C PHE A 773 -0.95 2.87 -12.66
N ALA A 774 -0.86 2.46 -11.39
CA ALA A 774 -0.94 3.35 -10.25
C ALA A 774 0.25 4.35 -10.23
N LEU A 775 1.48 3.91 -10.50
CA LEU A 775 2.64 4.79 -10.65
C LEU A 775 2.47 5.76 -11.84
N ARG A 776 1.90 5.29 -12.96
CA ARG A 776 1.54 6.16 -14.10
C ARG A 776 0.59 7.26 -13.70
N LEU A 777 -0.51 6.93 -13.00
CA LEU A 777 -1.45 7.91 -12.49
C LEU A 777 -0.77 8.98 -11.61
N MET A 778 0.17 8.55 -10.75
CA MET A 778 0.94 9.49 -9.92
C MET A 778 1.89 10.37 -10.72
N GLY A 779 2.50 9.85 -11.78
CA GLY A 779 3.26 10.68 -12.71
C GLY A 779 2.38 11.68 -13.47
N ASP A 780 1.16 11.29 -13.85
CA ASP A 780 0.21 12.17 -14.54
C ASP A 780 -0.25 13.32 -13.63
N VAL A 781 -0.49 13.05 -12.34
CA VAL A 781 -0.76 14.08 -11.32
C VAL A 781 0.42 15.05 -11.22
N GLN A 782 1.65 14.55 -11.14
CA GLN A 782 2.84 15.40 -11.02
C GLN A 782 3.08 16.24 -12.28
N GLU A 783 2.88 15.68 -13.47
CA GLU A 783 2.97 16.41 -14.74
C GLU A 783 1.92 17.54 -14.83
N TYR A 784 0.69 17.26 -14.39
CA TYR A 784 -0.37 18.27 -14.29
C TYR A 784 0.03 19.37 -13.30
N PHE A 785 0.60 19.02 -12.16
CA PHE A 785 1.05 20.00 -11.15
C PHE A 785 2.12 20.95 -11.71
N ILE A 786 3.05 20.44 -12.51
CA ILE A 786 4.08 21.28 -13.15
C ILE A 786 3.43 22.21 -14.18
N THR A 787 2.60 21.65 -15.07
CA THR A 787 1.94 22.37 -16.16
C THR A 787 1.03 23.49 -15.65
N GLU A 788 0.20 23.18 -14.64
CA GLU A 788 -0.76 24.12 -14.03
C GLU A 788 -0.17 24.93 -12.86
N LYS A 789 1.14 24.81 -12.60
CA LYS A 789 1.88 25.56 -11.57
C LYS A 789 1.33 25.36 -10.15
N VAL A 790 0.96 24.14 -9.81
CA VAL A 790 0.53 23.73 -8.46
C VAL A 790 1.75 23.64 -7.53
N ARG A 791 2.04 24.74 -6.83
CA ARG A 791 3.29 24.92 -6.07
C ARG A 791 3.16 24.76 -4.55
N ASN A 792 1.93 24.71 -4.05
CA ASN A 792 1.66 24.64 -2.60
C ASN A 792 0.92 23.36 -2.19
N PHE A 793 0.79 22.40 -3.11
CA PHE A 793 0.20 21.10 -2.85
C PHE A 793 1.25 20.00 -3.03
N TYR A 794 1.37 19.09 -2.08
CA TYR A 794 2.25 17.93 -2.16
C TYR A 794 1.52 16.81 -2.90
N SER A 795 2.04 16.40 -4.06
CA SER A 795 1.46 15.36 -4.92
C SER A 795 1.62 13.95 -4.37
N VAL A 796 2.62 13.74 -3.51
CA VAL A 796 2.89 12.48 -2.82
C VAL A 796 3.48 12.75 -1.44
N SER A 797 3.03 11.98 -0.46
CA SER A 797 3.61 11.87 0.88
C SER A 797 4.20 10.49 1.07
N ILE A 798 5.48 10.34 0.71
CA ILE A 798 6.26 9.11 0.78
C ILE A 798 6.31 8.63 2.23
N SER A 799 5.73 7.46 2.52
CA SER A 799 5.35 7.11 3.89
C SER A 799 5.95 5.79 4.38
N GLY A 800 6.64 5.88 5.52
CA GLY A 800 7.13 4.77 6.32
C GLY A 800 6.21 4.38 7.47
N TYR A 801 5.23 5.22 7.82
CA TYR A 801 4.32 4.94 8.95
C TYR A 801 3.73 3.52 8.88
N HIS A 802 3.07 3.20 7.77
CA HIS A 802 2.42 1.91 7.55
C HIS A 802 3.41 0.74 7.47
N ILE A 803 4.62 0.97 6.97
CA ILE A 803 5.71 -0.02 6.96
C ILE A 803 6.10 -0.40 8.40
N ALA A 804 6.21 0.59 9.29
CA ALA A 804 6.50 0.37 10.71
C ALA A 804 5.34 -0.29 11.45
N GLU A 805 4.12 0.19 11.24
CA GLU A 805 2.92 -0.38 11.87
C GLU A 805 2.68 -1.84 11.45
N ALA A 806 3.09 -2.23 10.25
CA ALA A 806 3.03 -3.63 9.78
C ALA A 806 4.05 -4.55 10.45
N GLY A 807 5.15 -4.03 10.99
CA GLY A 807 6.26 -4.91 11.36
C GLY A 807 7.61 -4.25 11.55
N ALA A 808 7.92 -3.26 10.72
CA ALA A 808 9.30 -2.87 10.50
C ALA A 808 9.90 -2.15 11.71
N ASN A 809 11.16 -2.46 12.00
CA ASN A 809 11.96 -1.67 12.92
C ASN A 809 12.27 -0.27 12.33
N PRO A 810 12.79 0.68 13.13
CA PRO A 810 13.02 2.05 12.69
C PRO A 810 13.97 2.18 11.50
N VAL A 811 15.00 1.31 11.43
CA VAL A 811 16.00 1.32 10.35
C VAL A 811 15.37 0.87 9.03
N SER A 812 14.65 -0.25 9.04
CA SER A 812 13.95 -0.77 7.86
C SER A 812 12.86 0.22 7.39
N GLN A 813 12.11 0.82 8.32
CA GLN A 813 11.18 1.90 8.00
C GLN A 813 11.89 3.03 7.24
N LEU A 814 12.95 3.60 7.84
CA LEU A 814 13.64 4.75 7.27
C LEU A 814 14.25 4.44 5.90
N ALA A 815 14.93 3.29 5.78
CA ALA A 815 15.55 2.86 4.54
C ALA A 815 14.53 2.64 3.43
N PHE A 816 13.44 1.88 3.67
CA PHE A 816 12.44 1.64 2.64
C PHE A 816 11.73 2.92 2.22
N THR A 817 11.45 3.82 3.16
CA THR A 817 10.80 5.11 2.86
C THR A 817 11.68 6.01 1.98
N LEU A 818 12.95 6.18 2.32
CA LEU A 818 13.86 6.98 1.51
C LEU A 818 14.12 6.32 0.14
N ALA A 819 14.24 5.00 0.08
CA ALA A 819 14.39 4.27 -1.17
C ALA A 819 13.17 4.45 -2.09
N ASN A 820 11.95 4.39 -1.53
CA ASN A 820 10.72 4.69 -2.26
C ASN A 820 10.74 6.14 -2.78
N GLY A 821 11.17 7.10 -1.95
CA GLY A 821 11.31 8.50 -2.34
C GLY A 821 12.27 8.71 -3.52
N PHE A 822 13.44 8.07 -3.48
CA PHE A 822 14.38 8.10 -4.60
C PHE A 822 13.86 7.36 -5.85
N THR A 823 13.00 6.35 -5.68
CA THR A 823 12.32 5.69 -6.81
C THR A 823 11.38 6.66 -7.54
N TYR A 824 10.58 7.46 -6.81
CA TYR A 824 9.76 8.50 -7.44
C TYR A 824 10.61 9.55 -8.15
N VAL A 825 11.75 9.94 -7.56
CA VAL A 825 12.70 10.86 -8.21
C VAL A 825 13.20 10.30 -9.54
N GLU A 826 13.67 9.05 -9.56
CA GLU A 826 14.12 8.41 -10.80
C GLU A 826 13.00 8.23 -11.82
N TYR A 827 11.77 7.93 -11.37
CA TYR A 827 10.61 7.80 -12.23
C TYR A 827 10.20 9.14 -12.87
N TYR A 828 10.13 10.22 -12.11
CA TYR A 828 9.79 11.53 -12.66
C TYR A 828 10.89 12.07 -13.59
N LEU A 829 12.16 11.78 -13.30
CA LEU A 829 13.27 12.05 -14.22
C LEU A 829 13.18 11.22 -15.50
N SER A 830 12.75 9.95 -15.43
CA SER A 830 12.58 9.11 -16.63
C SER A 830 11.44 9.61 -17.54
N ARG A 831 10.45 10.31 -16.96
CA ARG A 831 9.40 11.05 -17.69
C ARG A 831 9.86 12.41 -18.24
N GLY A 832 11.11 12.83 -18.00
CA GLY A 832 11.66 14.08 -18.51
C GLY A 832 11.30 15.32 -17.68
N MET A 833 10.85 15.17 -16.44
CA MET A 833 10.56 16.30 -15.54
C MET A 833 11.84 16.86 -14.91
N ASP A 834 11.93 18.18 -14.73
CA ASP A 834 13.06 18.80 -14.02
C ASP A 834 12.99 18.51 -12.52
N ILE A 835 14.12 18.14 -11.91
CA ILE A 835 14.20 17.81 -10.47
C ILE A 835 13.66 18.94 -9.57
N ASN A 836 13.88 20.19 -9.94
CA ASN A 836 13.51 21.35 -9.13
C ASN A 836 12.02 21.71 -9.26
N ASP A 837 11.33 21.17 -10.27
CA ASP A 837 9.90 21.38 -10.48
C ASP A 837 9.06 20.45 -9.60
N PHE A 838 9.56 19.27 -9.22
CA PHE A 838 8.81 18.29 -8.43
C PHE A 838 9.39 18.00 -7.04
N ALA A 839 10.71 18.00 -6.84
CA ALA A 839 11.30 17.64 -5.53
C ALA A 839 10.78 18.50 -4.37
N PRO A 840 10.55 19.82 -4.52
CA PRO A 840 9.94 20.64 -3.47
C PRO A 840 8.49 20.29 -3.08
N ASN A 841 7.81 19.51 -3.93
CA ASN A 841 6.44 19.01 -3.76
C ASN A 841 6.40 17.57 -3.23
N LEU A 842 7.55 16.97 -2.92
CA LEU A 842 7.63 15.70 -2.19
C LEU A 842 7.53 15.97 -0.69
N SER A 843 6.65 15.23 -0.01
CA SER A 843 6.55 15.19 1.45
C SER A 843 6.90 13.79 1.94
N PHE A 844 7.35 13.69 3.18
CA PHE A 844 7.64 12.41 3.84
C PHE A 844 6.75 12.20 5.07
N PHE A 845 6.55 10.95 5.45
CA PHE A 845 5.73 10.61 6.61
C PHE A 845 6.26 9.38 7.37
N PHE A 846 6.69 9.59 8.61
CA PHE A 846 7.28 8.57 9.47
C PHE A 846 6.40 8.25 10.70
N SER A 847 6.54 7.03 11.23
CA SER A 847 6.09 6.63 12.57
C SER A 847 7.19 6.92 13.59
N ASN A 848 6.80 7.32 14.81
CA ASN A 848 7.69 7.38 15.96
C ASN A 848 7.23 6.38 17.04
N GLY A 849 8.07 5.38 17.33
CA GLY A 849 7.92 4.45 18.44
C GLY A 849 8.84 4.78 19.62
N ILE A 850 9.12 3.76 20.45
CA ILE A 850 9.90 3.92 21.70
C ILE A 850 11.39 3.57 21.51
N ASP A 851 11.72 2.83 20.46
CA ASP A 851 13.08 2.42 20.11
C ASP A 851 14.03 3.64 19.96
N PRO A 852 15.31 3.50 20.35
CA PRO A 852 16.24 4.63 20.42
C PRO A 852 16.47 5.34 19.08
N GLU A 853 16.39 4.63 17.97
CA GLU A 853 16.61 5.15 16.61
C GLU A 853 15.54 6.19 16.22
N TYR A 854 14.34 6.14 16.81
CA TYR A 854 13.30 7.15 16.58
C TYR A 854 13.68 8.55 17.07
N SER A 855 14.66 8.65 17.98
CA SER A 855 15.20 9.95 18.42
C SER A 855 16.02 10.67 17.33
N VAL A 856 16.44 9.95 16.28
CA VAL A 856 17.30 10.47 15.20
C VAL A 856 16.73 10.22 13.79
N ILE A 857 15.54 9.65 13.66
CA ILE A 857 14.98 9.25 12.35
C ILE A 857 14.85 10.43 11.37
N GLY A 858 14.40 11.59 11.84
CA GLY A 858 14.15 12.77 11.01
C GLY A 858 15.43 13.47 10.57
N ARG A 859 16.40 13.65 11.49
CA ARG A 859 17.72 14.21 11.17
C ARG A 859 18.53 13.35 10.21
N VAL A 860 18.49 12.02 10.35
CA VAL A 860 19.14 11.10 9.40
C VAL A 860 18.46 11.21 8.03
N ALA A 861 17.12 11.20 7.98
CA ALA A 861 16.39 11.39 6.73
C ALA A 861 16.79 12.67 5.99
N ARG A 862 16.83 13.81 6.70
CA ARG A 862 17.24 15.11 6.14
C ARG A 862 18.67 15.08 5.60
N ARG A 863 19.61 14.53 6.38
CA ARG A 863 21.04 14.48 6.02
C ARG A 863 21.28 13.64 4.76
N ILE A 864 20.70 12.43 4.69
CA ILE A 864 20.80 11.55 3.51
C ILE A 864 20.21 12.23 2.27
N TRP A 865 18.99 12.77 2.40
CA TRP A 865 18.30 13.41 1.28
C TRP A 865 19.02 14.65 0.77
N ALA A 866 19.47 15.53 1.66
CA ALA A 866 20.16 16.76 1.28
C ALA A 866 21.46 16.46 0.52
N LYS A 867 22.29 15.54 1.05
CA LYS A 867 23.52 15.09 0.38
C LYS A 867 23.20 14.49 -1.00
N ALA A 868 22.20 13.61 -1.10
CA ALA A 868 21.80 12.99 -2.36
C ALA A 868 21.31 14.03 -3.40
N MET A 869 20.37 14.90 -3.01
CA MET A 869 19.81 15.92 -3.90
C MET A 869 20.88 16.87 -4.44
N LYS A 870 21.81 17.30 -3.58
CA LYS A 870 22.89 18.21 -4.00
C LYS A 870 23.94 17.51 -4.88
N LEU A 871 24.42 16.34 -4.46
CA LEU A 871 25.62 15.72 -5.04
C LEU A 871 25.30 14.79 -6.20
N LYS A 872 24.22 14.00 -6.09
CA LYS A 872 23.82 13.04 -7.12
C LYS A 872 22.93 13.67 -8.19
N TYR A 873 21.98 14.49 -7.76
CA TYR A 873 20.96 15.06 -8.66
C TYR A 873 21.22 16.50 -9.08
N GLY A 874 22.18 17.20 -8.44
CA GLY A 874 22.49 18.60 -8.77
C GLY A 874 21.34 19.57 -8.50
N ALA A 875 20.44 19.22 -7.58
CA ALA A 875 19.24 19.98 -7.29
C ALA A 875 19.51 21.23 -6.45
N ASP A 876 18.62 22.21 -6.56
CA ASP A 876 18.68 23.47 -5.84
C ASP A 876 18.47 23.32 -4.32
N GLU A 877 18.68 24.41 -3.60
CA GLU A 877 18.57 24.46 -2.14
C GLU A 877 17.20 23.97 -1.64
N ARG A 878 16.13 24.36 -2.33
CA ARG A 878 14.75 24.04 -1.92
C ARG A 878 14.45 22.54 -2.08
N SER A 879 15.02 21.91 -3.10
CA SER A 879 14.89 20.47 -3.38
C SER A 879 15.65 19.61 -2.37
N GLN A 880 16.71 20.16 -1.77
CA GLN A 880 17.47 19.51 -0.69
C GLN A 880 16.74 19.49 0.66
N MET A 881 15.70 20.30 0.84
CA MET A 881 14.97 20.42 2.10
C MET A 881 13.88 19.35 2.24
N LEU A 882 14.22 18.20 2.83
CA LEU A 882 13.25 17.15 3.14
C LEU A 882 12.28 17.63 4.25
N LYS A 883 10.99 17.70 3.90
CA LYS A 883 9.91 17.99 4.85
C LYS A 883 9.19 16.71 5.21
N TYR A 884 8.89 16.54 6.49
CA TYR A 884 8.20 15.35 6.94
C TYR A 884 7.15 15.61 8.01
N HIS A 885 6.16 14.72 8.01
CA HIS A 885 5.20 14.51 9.08
C HIS A 885 5.65 13.35 9.96
N ILE A 886 5.43 13.44 11.27
CA ILE A 886 5.52 12.31 12.20
C ILE A 886 4.13 12.03 12.77
N GLN A 887 3.79 10.75 12.89
CA GLN A 887 2.70 10.24 13.70
C GLN A 887 3.29 9.31 14.77
N THR A 888 2.77 9.40 16.00
CA THR A 888 3.10 8.46 17.08
C THR A 888 2.66 7.04 16.71
N SER A 889 3.39 6.00 17.14
CA SER A 889 3.11 4.62 16.70
C SER A 889 1.83 4.07 17.31
N GLY A 890 0.88 3.64 16.47
CA GLY A 890 -0.35 2.96 16.89
C GLY A 890 -0.08 1.58 17.50
N ARG A 891 0.88 0.83 16.94
CA ARG A 891 1.32 -0.49 17.40
C ARG A 891 1.91 -0.48 18.80
N SER A 892 2.45 0.66 19.23
CA SER A 892 2.93 0.84 20.60
C SER A 892 1.81 1.03 21.63
N LEU A 893 0.56 1.22 21.18
CA LEU A 893 -0.61 1.44 22.02
C LEU A 893 -1.39 0.13 22.19
N HIS A 894 -1.87 -0.11 23.39
CA HIS A 894 -2.39 -1.42 23.80
C HIS A 894 -3.82 -1.29 24.30
N ALA A 895 -4.64 -2.32 24.07
CA ALA A 895 -6.04 -2.36 24.52
C ALA A 895 -6.18 -2.67 26.03
N GLN A 896 -5.08 -3.08 26.66
CA GLN A 896 -4.92 -3.24 28.09
C GLN A 896 -4.32 -1.98 28.71
N GLU A 897 -4.77 -1.61 29.91
CA GLU A 897 -4.27 -0.44 30.65
C GLU A 897 -4.14 0.81 29.76
N ILE A 898 -5.22 1.12 29.04
CA ILE A 898 -5.21 2.13 27.96
C ILE A 898 -4.71 3.51 28.41
N ASP A 899 -4.82 3.86 29.70
CA ASP A 899 -4.28 5.12 30.21
C ASP A 899 -2.75 5.22 30.09
N PHE A 900 -2.02 4.10 30.05
CA PHE A 900 -0.57 4.10 29.83
C PHE A 900 -0.18 4.55 28.42
N ASN A 901 -1.12 4.55 27.47
CA ASN A 901 -0.88 4.96 26.09
C ASN A 901 -0.58 6.47 25.99
N ASP A 902 -1.14 7.32 26.85
CA ASP A 902 -0.80 8.75 26.89
C ASP A 902 0.67 8.99 27.25
N ILE A 903 1.23 8.14 28.12
CA ILE A 903 2.65 8.22 28.52
C ILE A 903 3.54 7.91 27.32
N ARG A 904 3.24 6.81 26.61
CA ARG A 904 4.00 6.39 25.40
C ARG A 904 3.93 7.48 24.32
N THR A 905 2.73 7.97 24.04
CA THR A 905 2.46 9.01 23.05
C THR A 905 3.19 10.31 23.39
N THR A 906 3.26 10.68 24.67
CA THR A 906 4.01 11.87 25.14
C THR A 906 5.50 11.76 24.84
N LEU A 907 6.12 10.60 25.10
CA LEU A 907 7.55 10.39 24.83
C LEU A 907 7.86 10.41 23.33
N GLN A 908 7.00 9.80 22.52
CA GLN A 908 7.12 9.77 21.06
C GLN A 908 6.99 11.17 20.44
N ALA A 909 6.01 11.94 20.92
CA ALA A 909 5.81 13.34 20.53
C ALA A 909 7.01 14.22 20.92
N LEU A 910 7.62 13.95 22.07
CA LEU A 910 8.81 14.67 22.52
C LEU A 910 10.00 14.46 21.58
N TYR A 911 10.28 13.22 21.17
CA TYR A 911 11.30 12.92 20.15
C TYR A 911 11.04 13.69 18.86
N ALA A 912 9.79 13.67 18.37
CA ALA A 912 9.41 14.35 17.13
C ALA A 912 9.63 15.88 17.20
N ILE A 913 9.28 16.51 18.32
CA ILE A 913 9.41 17.97 18.50
C ILE A 913 10.86 18.39 18.69
N TYR A 914 11.66 17.58 19.42
CA TYR A 914 13.08 17.81 19.62
C TYR A 914 13.89 17.63 18.34
N ASP A 915 13.50 16.68 17.48
CA ASP A 915 14.11 16.48 16.16
C ASP A 915 13.52 17.40 15.06
N ASN A 916 12.79 18.43 15.48
CA ASN A 916 12.32 19.53 14.62
C ASN A 916 11.45 19.07 13.44
N CYS A 917 10.43 18.25 13.72
CA CYS A 917 9.45 17.81 12.72
C CYS A 917 8.62 19.00 12.15
N ASN A 918 8.11 18.85 10.91
CA ASN A 918 7.32 19.91 10.26
C ASN A 918 5.81 19.81 10.52
N SER A 919 5.35 18.63 10.93
CA SER A 919 3.95 18.36 11.26
C SER A 919 3.88 17.15 12.20
N LEU A 920 3.01 17.17 13.20
CA LEU A 920 2.88 16.10 14.19
C LEU A 920 1.42 15.69 14.41
N HIS A 921 1.18 14.38 14.40
CA HIS A 921 -0.04 13.75 14.88
C HIS A 921 0.26 12.96 16.15
N THR A 922 -0.63 13.10 17.14
CA THR A 922 -0.60 12.33 18.38
C THR A 922 -1.84 11.46 18.43
N ASN A 923 -1.63 10.15 18.57
CA ASN A 923 -2.72 9.18 18.70
C ASN A 923 -3.45 9.36 20.03
N ALA A 924 -4.69 8.89 20.09
CA ALA A 924 -5.45 8.89 21.32
C ALA A 924 -5.11 7.68 22.21
N TYR A 925 -5.40 7.77 23.50
CA TYR A 925 -5.11 6.69 24.44
C TYR A 925 -5.95 5.42 24.18
N ASP A 926 -7.09 5.56 23.52
CA ASP A 926 -8.06 4.51 23.15
C ASP A 926 -7.89 3.98 21.72
N GLU A 927 -6.82 4.37 21.02
CA GLU A 927 -6.50 3.98 19.62
C GLU A 927 -6.61 2.48 19.36
N ALA A 928 -6.21 1.64 20.33
CA ALA A 928 -6.20 0.18 20.19
C ALA A 928 -7.62 -0.44 20.17
N ILE A 929 -8.66 0.36 20.40
CA ILE A 929 -10.06 -0.09 20.55
C ILE A 929 -10.98 0.61 19.54
N THR A 930 -10.94 1.94 19.45
CA THR A 930 -11.90 2.72 18.65
C THR A 930 -11.32 4.01 18.09
N THR A 931 -12.01 4.61 17.12
CA THR A 931 -11.70 5.94 16.61
C THR A 931 -11.88 7.00 17.72
N PRO A 932 -11.02 8.03 17.83
CA PRO A 932 -11.02 8.93 18.98
C PRO A 932 -12.34 9.67 19.22
N THR A 933 -12.88 9.53 20.44
CA THR A 933 -13.99 10.37 20.93
C THR A 933 -13.57 11.84 21.04
N GLU A 934 -14.54 12.75 21.24
CA GLU A 934 -14.23 14.17 21.48
C GLU A 934 -13.37 14.39 22.74
N GLN A 935 -13.52 13.54 23.76
CA GLN A 935 -12.70 13.62 24.97
C GLN A 935 -11.28 13.08 24.71
N SER A 936 -11.17 11.97 23.99
CA SER A 936 -9.89 11.31 23.70
C SER A 936 -9.02 12.16 22.78
N VAL A 937 -9.60 12.78 21.74
CA VAL A 937 -8.86 13.68 20.84
C VAL A 937 -8.33 14.91 21.58
N ARG A 938 -9.04 15.43 22.58
CA ARG A 938 -8.56 16.55 23.41
C ARG A 938 -7.33 16.17 24.24
N ARG A 939 -7.28 14.97 24.82
CA ARG A 939 -6.08 14.46 25.52
C ARG A 939 -4.90 14.38 24.56
N ALA A 940 -5.10 13.77 23.39
CA ALA A 940 -4.08 13.66 22.36
C ALA A 940 -3.54 15.03 21.90
N MET A 941 -4.42 16.02 21.70
CA MET A 941 -4.02 17.40 21.38
C MET A 941 -3.26 18.08 22.53
N ALA A 942 -3.71 17.86 23.77
CA ALA A 942 -3.08 18.44 24.95
C ALA A 942 -1.61 18.04 25.08
N ILE A 943 -1.22 16.82 24.67
CA ILE A 943 0.18 16.39 24.65
C ILE A 943 1.05 17.38 23.85
N GLN A 944 0.64 17.71 22.62
CA GLN A 944 1.40 18.65 21.77
C GLN A 944 1.39 20.07 22.35
N LEU A 945 0.25 20.51 22.87
CA LEU A 945 0.11 21.84 23.47
C LEU A 945 0.99 22.00 24.71
N ILE A 946 1.03 21.00 25.60
CA ILE A 946 1.88 21.01 26.79
C ILE A 946 3.35 21.06 26.38
N ILE A 947 3.79 20.23 25.43
CA ILE A 947 5.18 20.24 24.98
C ILE A 947 5.55 21.59 24.36
N ASN A 948 4.73 22.15 23.47
CA ASN A 948 5.06 23.40 22.77
C ASN A 948 4.93 24.65 23.67
N LYS A 949 3.91 24.68 24.56
CA LYS A 949 3.58 25.87 25.35
C LYS A 949 4.22 25.85 26.74
N GLU A 950 4.21 24.72 27.44
CA GLU A 950 4.60 24.61 28.86
C GLU A 950 6.00 24.05 29.09
N LEU A 951 6.45 23.05 28.31
CA LEU A 951 7.74 22.41 28.53
C LEU A 951 8.90 23.37 28.24
N GLY A 952 9.61 23.79 29.30
CA GLY A 952 10.65 24.83 29.20
C GLY A 952 11.81 24.51 28.25
N LEU A 953 12.25 23.24 28.18
CA LEU A 953 13.35 22.85 27.28
C LEU A 953 12.95 22.94 25.79
N ALA A 954 11.66 22.79 25.46
CA ALA A 954 11.17 22.91 24.08
C ALA A 954 11.21 24.35 23.53
N LYS A 955 11.55 25.35 24.38
CA LYS A 955 11.87 26.72 23.92
C LYS A 955 13.22 26.80 23.20
N ASN A 956 14.11 25.83 23.44
CA ASN A 956 15.26 25.60 22.57
C ASN A 956 14.84 24.69 21.41
N GLU A 957 15.22 25.07 20.19
CA GLU A 957 14.79 24.46 18.94
C GLU A 957 15.82 23.49 18.35
N ASN A 958 17.00 23.37 18.98
CA ASN A 958 18.04 22.42 18.61
C ASN A 958 18.61 21.61 19.81
N PRO A 959 17.76 21.09 20.73
CA PRO A 959 18.23 20.53 22.01
C PRO A 959 19.01 19.23 21.86
N LEU A 960 18.91 18.59 20.68
CA LEU A 960 19.59 17.34 20.38
C LEU A 960 21.05 17.53 19.93
N GLN A 961 21.44 18.70 19.42
CA GLN A 961 22.79 18.94 18.91
C GLN A 961 23.83 18.98 20.04
N GLY A 962 24.99 18.36 19.83
CA GLY A 962 26.06 18.25 20.83
C GLY A 962 25.88 17.11 21.83
N SER A 963 24.78 16.36 21.78
CA SER A 963 24.58 15.15 22.58
C SER A 963 25.34 13.99 21.97
N PHE A 964 26.29 13.41 22.71
CA PHE A 964 27.15 12.33 22.21
C PHE A 964 26.37 11.13 21.69
N ILE A 965 25.33 10.70 22.43
CA ILE A 965 24.50 9.57 22.00
C ILE A 965 23.67 9.89 20.76
N ILE A 966 23.24 11.14 20.58
CA ILE A 966 22.49 11.53 19.39
C ILE A 966 23.40 11.56 18.16
N GLU A 967 24.60 12.11 18.27
CA GLU A 967 25.58 12.11 17.19
C GLU A 967 25.94 10.67 16.78
N GLU A 968 26.24 9.81 17.76
CA GLU A 968 26.56 8.40 17.51
C GLU A 968 25.38 7.63 16.90
N LEU A 969 24.16 7.78 17.43
CA LEU A 969 22.97 7.16 16.85
C LEU A 969 22.68 7.68 15.44
N THR A 970 22.91 8.97 15.17
CA THR A 970 22.72 9.54 13.82
C THR A 970 23.63 8.85 12.81
N ASP A 971 24.91 8.65 13.15
CA ASP A 971 25.87 7.99 12.28
C ASP A 971 25.59 6.48 12.13
N LEU A 972 25.25 5.79 13.22
CA LEU A 972 24.89 4.37 13.20
C LEU A 972 23.66 4.09 12.33
N VAL A 973 22.61 4.89 12.49
CA VAL A 973 21.37 4.74 11.72
C VAL A 973 21.60 5.12 10.25
N GLU A 974 22.36 6.18 9.95
CA GLU A 974 22.71 6.56 8.56
C GLU A 974 23.43 5.40 7.83
N GLU A 975 24.44 4.81 8.45
CA GLU A 975 25.20 3.70 7.85
C GLU A 975 24.37 2.41 7.71
N ALA A 976 23.48 2.14 8.67
CA ALA A 976 22.54 1.03 8.59
C ALA A 976 21.57 1.20 7.40
N VAL A 977 21.10 2.42 7.15
CA VAL A 977 20.28 2.76 5.97
C VAL A 977 21.07 2.57 4.67
N TYR A 978 22.33 3.01 4.62
CA TYR A 978 23.18 2.80 3.43
C TYR A 978 23.42 1.33 3.13
N THR A 979 23.64 0.50 4.15
CA THR A 979 23.75 -0.95 3.98
C THR A 979 22.47 -1.54 3.38
N GLU A 980 21.32 -1.04 3.80
CA GLU A 980 20.03 -1.49 3.26
C GLU A 980 19.81 -1.02 1.80
N PHE A 981 20.24 0.19 1.45
CA PHE A 981 20.23 0.69 0.07
C PHE A 981 21.04 -0.20 -0.89
N ASP A 982 22.20 -0.68 -0.45
CA ASP A 982 23.03 -1.60 -1.23
C ASP A 982 22.32 -2.95 -1.43
N ARG A 983 21.69 -3.50 -0.38
CA ARG A 983 20.91 -4.75 -0.49
C ARG A 983 19.72 -4.62 -1.45
N ILE A 984 19.04 -3.47 -1.46
CA ILE A 984 17.95 -3.21 -2.40
C ILE A 984 18.51 -3.09 -3.83
N THR A 985 19.66 -2.42 -4.01
CA THR A 985 20.32 -2.29 -5.32
C THR A 985 20.69 -3.64 -5.92
N GLU A 986 21.25 -4.55 -5.13
CA GLU A 986 21.61 -5.91 -5.56
C GLU A 986 20.42 -6.72 -6.10
N ARG A 987 19.20 -6.32 -5.74
CA ARG A 987 17.93 -6.94 -6.15
C ARG A 987 17.24 -6.22 -7.30
N GLY A 988 17.89 -5.23 -7.92
CA GLY A 988 17.31 -4.47 -9.02
C GLY A 988 16.59 -3.19 -8.60
N GLY A 989 16.98 -2.60 -7.46
CA GLY A 989 16.33 -1.42 -6.91
C GLY A 989 15.00 -1.77 -6.24
N VAL A 990 14.20 -0.75 -5.87
CA VAL A 990 12.94 -0.96 -5.13
C VAL A 990 11.96 -1.88 -5.86
N LEU A 991 11.77 -1.69 -7.17
CA LEU A 991 10.83 -2.49 -7.97
C LEU A 991 11.27 -3.96 -8.07
N GLY A 992 12.57 -4.22 -8.35
CA GLY A 992 13.09 -5.59 -8.38
C GLY A 992 13.08 -6.27 -7.00
N ALA A 993 13.30 -5.49 -5.93
CA ALA A 993 13.13 -5.98 -4.56
C ALA A 993 11.66 -6.33 -4.24
N MET A 994 10.69 -5.55 -4.74
CA MET A 994 9.25 -5.83 -4.60
C MET A 994 8.84 -7.09 -5.37
N GLU A 995 9.37 -7.32 -6.57
CA GLU A 995 9.13 -8.56 -7.33
C GLU A 995 9.56 -9.82 -6.59
N THR A 996 10.63 -9.73 -5.79
CA THR A 996 11.14 -10.82 -4.94
C THR A 996 10.56 -10.80 -3.53
N MET A 997 9.59 -9.92 -3.25
CA MET A 997 8.96 -9.72 -1.94
C MET A 997 9.95 -9.40 -0.83
N TYR A 998 11.09 -8.78 -1.14
CA TYR A 998 12.15 -8.55 -0.16
C TYR A 998 11.67 -7.70 1.01
N GLN A 999 11.10 -6.52 0.73
CA GLN A 999 10.61 -5.60 1.74
C GLN A 999 9.52 -6.28 2.58
N ARG A 1000 8.50 -6.86 1.93
CA ARG A 1000 7.37 -7.53 2.60
C ARG A 1000 7.84 -8.67 3.51
N SER A 1001 8.76 -9.51 3.02
CA SER A 1001 9.32 -10.62 3.81
C SER A 1001 10.09 -10.11 5.02
N LYS A 1002 10.93 -9.09 4.84
CA LYS A 1002 11.71 -8.51 5.94
C LYS A 1002 10.82 -7.86 7.00
N ILE A 1003 9.79 -7.12 6.58
CA ILE A 1003 8.79 -6.53 7.49
C ILE A 1003 8.10 -7.63 8.31
N GLN A 1004 7.70 -8.73 7.66
CA GLN A 1004 7.07 -9.87 8.34
C GLN A 1004 8.03 -10.58 9.31
N GLU A 1005 9.30 -10.75 8.95
CA GLU A 1005 10.33 -11.33 9.82
C GLU A 1005 10.54 -10.48 11.08
N GLU A 1006 10.69 -9.17 10.92
CA GLU A 1006 10.82 -8.22 12.03
C GLU A 1006 9.55 -8.19 12.89
N SER A 1007 8.37 -8.24 12.27
CA SER A 1007 7.08 -8.31 12.97
C SER A 1007 6.96 -9.56 13.83
N MET A 1008 7.29 -10.73 13.28
CA MET A 1008 7.28 -12.01 14.02
C MET A 1008 8.27 -12.00 15.17
N HIS A 1009 9.46 -11.42 14.96
CA HIS A 1009 10.46 -11.31 16.02
C HIS A 1009 9.94 -10.48 17.19
N TYR A 1010 9.34 -9.32 16.91
CA TYR A 1010 8.72 -8.48 17.93
C TYR A 1010 7.59 -9.22 18.68
N GLU A 1011 6.63 -9.83 17.97
CA GLU A 1011 5.50 -10.52 18.62
C GLU A 1011 5.99 -11.71 19.46
N TRP A 1012 7.02 -12.43 18.99
CA TRP A 1012 7.64 -13.50 19.77
C TRP A 1012 8.19 -12.98 21.10
N LEU A 1013 9.01 -11.93 21.07
CA LEU A 1013 9.60 -11.36 22.29
C LEU A 1013 8.55 -10.75 23.23
N LYS A 1014 7.50 -10.14 22.67
CA LYS A 1014 6.35 -9.65 23.43
C LYS A 1014 5.61 -10.78 24.13
N HIS A 1015 5.36 -11.89 23.45
CA HIS A 1015 4.67 -13.04 24.02
C HIS A 1015 5.50 -13.81 25.04
N THR A 1016 6.80 -13.98 24.81
CA THR A 1016 7.70 -14.65 25.80
C THR A 1016 7.96 -13.78 27.03
N GLY A 1017 7.76 -12.47 26.91
CA GLY A 1017 8.07 -11.49 27.97
C GLY A 1017 9.53 -11.04 27.99
N GLU A 1018 10.36 -11.49 27.04
CA GLU A 1018 11.74 -11.01 26.88
C GLU A 1018 11.80 -9.53 26.50
N TYR A 1019 10.81 -9.06 25.75
CA TYR A 1019 10.59 -7.63 25.51
C TYR A 1019 9.51 -7.11 26.46
N PRO A 1020 9.87 -6.33 27.51
CA PRO A 1020 8.93 -5.94 28.55
C PRO A 1020 7.95 -4.89 28.05
N ILE A 1021 6.66 -5.17 28.19
CA ILE A 1021 5.56 -4.24 27.91
C ILE A 1021 4.71 -4.07 29.16
N ILE A 1022 4.82 -2.88 29.76
CA ILE A 1022 4.12 -2.49 30.99
C ILE A 1022 2.61 -2.53 30.79
N GLY A 1023 1.91 -3.24 31.66
CA GLY A 1023 0.46 -3.44 31.61
C GLY A 1023 0.00 -4.56 30.67
N VAL A 1024 0.93 -5.28 30.03
CA VAL A 1024 0.60 -6.31 29.02
C VAL A 1024 1.21 -7.67 29.37
N ASN A 1025 2.54 -7.75 29.43
CA ASN A 1025 3.24 -8.98 29.82
C ASN A 1025 3.99 -8.84 31.16
N THR A 1026 4.11 -7.62 31.69
CA THR A 1026 4.70 -7.33 33.00
C THR A 1026 3.98 -6.15 33.64
N PHE A 1027 4.13 -5.98 34.96
CA PHE A 1027 3.41 -4.96 35.76
C PHE A 1027 1.89 -5.04 35.57
N LEU A 1028 1.32 -6.23 35.80
CA LEU A 1028 -0.12 -6.49 35.66
C LEU A 1028 -0.88 -6.06 36.92
N GLY A 1029 -2.16 -5.69 36.77
CA GLY A 1029 -3.07 -5.40 37.87
C GLY A 1029 -3.40 -6.64 38.72
N LYS A 1030 -4.13 -6.42 39.83
CA LYS A 1030 -4.53 -7.50 40.77
C LYS A 1030 -5.39 -8.57 40.11
N ASP A 1031 -6.25 -8.16 39.17
CA ASP A 1031 -7.15 -9.03 38.41
C ASP A 1031 -6.54 -9.43 37.04
N GLY A 1032 -5.22 -9.27 36.88
CA GLY A 1032 -4.54 -9.38 35.59
C GLY A 1032 -4.60 -8.05 34.82
N SER A 1033 -4.66 -8.14 33.49
CA SER A 1033 -4.79 -6.97 32.62
C SER A 1033 -5.77 -7.28 31.47
N PRO A 1034 -7.08 -7.28 31.75
CA PRO A 1034 -8.09 -7.57 30.74
C PRO A 1034 -8.22 -6.44 29.73
N THR A 1035 -8.74 -6.75 28.55
CA THR A 1035 -9.09 -5.75 27.55
C THR A 1035 -10.13 -4.76 28.12
N VAL A 1036 -9.86 -3.45 28.02
CA VAL A 1036 -10.77 -2.42 28.54
C VAL A 1036 -12.01 -2.33 27.66
N ARG A 1037 -13.20 -2.29 28.27
CA ARG A 1037 -14.45 -2.00 27.56
C ARG A 1037 -14.62 -0.48 27.43
N PRO A 1038 -14.67 0.09 26.21
CA PRO A 1038 -14.86 1.52 26.05
C PRO A 1038 -16.27 1.92 26.49
N GLY A 1039 -16.41 3.12 27.08
CA GLY A 1039 -17.72 3.66 27.45
C GLY A 1039 -18.53 4.16 26.25
N GLU A 1040 -17.84 4.57 25.18
CA GLU A 1040 -18.42 5.04 23.91
C GLU A 1040 -17.58 4.49 22.76
N VAL A 1041 -18.24 4.03 21.69
CA VAL A 1041 -17.60 3.51 20.48
C VAL A 1041 -18.11 4.33 19.29
N ILE A 1042 -17.18 4.88 18.52
CA ILE A 1042 -17.53 5.67 17.35
C ILE A 1042 -17.79 4.72 16.18
N ARG A 1043 -19.04 4.67 15.72
CA ARG A 1043 -19.47 3.99 14.49
C ARG A 1043 -20.46 4.84 13.71
N SER A 1044 -20.60 4.55 12.43
CA SER A 1044 -21.65 5.12 11.59
C SER A 1044 -23.02 4.55 11.98
N THR A 1045 -24.02 5.42 11.94
CA THR A 1045 -25.43 5.06 12.20
C THR A 1045 -26.08 4.49 10.93
N GLU A 1046 -27.17 3.73 11.09
CA GLU A 1046 -27.96 3.22 9.95
C GLU A 1046 -28.44 4.38 9.07
N GLU A 1047 -28.89 5.48 9.67
CA GLU A 1047 -29.36 6.67 8.98
C GLU A 1047 -28.24 7.31 8.13
N GLU A 1048 -27.02 7.45 8.68
CA GLU A 1048 -25.88 7.98 7.91
C GLU A 1048 -25.54 7.12 6.70
N LYS A 1049 -25.57 5.79 6.86
CA LYS A 1049 -25.28 4.85 5.77
C LYS A 1049 -26.34 4.93 4.66
N GLN A 1050 -27.62 4.93 5.02
CA GLN A 1050 -28.72 5.06 4.04
C GLN A 1050 -28.66 6.39 3.29
N VAL A 1051 -28.42 7.50 4.01
CA VAL A 1051 -28.28 8.84 3.40
C VAL A 1051 -27.14 8.88 2.38
N GLN A 1052 -26.00 8.22 2.65
CA GLN A 1052 -24.90 8.16 1.68
C GLN A 1052 -25.28 7.38 0.41
N ILE A 1053 -26.00 6.26 0.54
CA ILE A 1053 -26.47 5.47 -0.61
C ILE A 1053 -27.50 6.27 -1.42
N GLU A 1054 -28.45 6.93 -0.75
CA GLU A 1054 -29.46 7.77 -1.41
C GLU A 1054 -28.81 8.96 -2.14
N THR A 1055 -27.85 9.62 -1.50
CA THR A 1055 -27.07 10.72 -2.09
C THR A 1055 -26.34 10.26 -3.35
N LEU A 1056 -25.67 9.11 -3.29
CA LEU A 1056 -24.99 8.51 -4.44
C LEU A 1056 -25.96 8.23 -5.59
N HIS A 1057 -27.08 7.54 -5.32
CA HIS A 1057 -28.06 7.21 -6.36
C HIS A 1057 -28.65 8.47 -7.00
N ASN A 1058 -28.94 9.49 -6.20
CA ASN A 1058 -29.43 10.76 -6.71
C ASN A 1058 -28.36 11.48 -7.56
N PHE A 1059 -27.09 11.46 -7.15
CA PHE A 1059 -25.97 11.99 -7.95
C PHE A 1059 -25.84 11.26 -9.29
N GLN A 1060 -25.82 9.93 -9.29
CA GLN A 1060 -25.70 9.11 -10.51
C GLN A 1060 -26.87 9.37 -11.46
N LYS A 1061 -28.10 9.42 -10.94
CA LYS A 1061 -29.31 9.71 -11.73
C LYS A 1061 -29.27 11.13 -12.29
N SER A 1062 -28.84 12.12 -11.50
CA SER A 1062 -28.75 13.51 -11.95
C SER A 1062 -27.74 13.74 -13.08
N ASN A 1063 -26.77 12.83 -13.27
CA ASN A 1063 -25.71 12.92 -14.28
C ASN A 1063 -25.73 11.78 -15.31
N GLU A 1064 -26.82 11.01 -15.38
CA GLU A 1064 -26.95 9.83 -16.26
C GLU A 1064 -26.75 10.13 -17.76
N ASP A 1065 -27.02 11.37 -18.17
CA ASP A 1065 -26.87 11.86 -19.54
C ASP A 1065 -25.42 12.11 -19.96
N LYS A 1066 -24.50 12.27 -18.99
CA LYS A 1066 -23.09 12.62 -19.23
C LYS A 1066 -22.10 11.54 -18.78
N SER A 1067 -22.46 10.75 -17.78
CA SER A 1067 -21.53 9.82 -17.10
C SER A 1067 -20.91 8.80 -18.05
N GLU A 1068 -21.69 8.13 -18.91
CA GLU A 1068 -21.18 7.13 -19.85
C GLU A 1068 -20.16 7.72 -20.83
N ALA A 1069 -20.43 8.92 -21.37
CA ALA A 1069 -19.53 9.60 -22.28
C ALA A 1069 -18.21 10.02 -21.59
N ALA A 1070 -18.29 10.49 -20.34
CA ALA A 1070 -17.12 10.84 -19.55
C ALA A 1070 -16.25 9.62 -19.22
N LEU A 1071 -16.85 8.49 -18.83
CA LEU A 1071 -16.13 7.25 -18.56
C LEU A 1071 -15.44 6.69 -19.81
N LYS A 1072 -16.12 6.70 -20.97
CA LYS A 1072 -15.51 6.29 -22.25
C LYS A 1072 -14.33 7.18 -22.63
N THR A 1073 -14.45 8.50 -22.42
CA THR A 1073 -13.35 9.44 -22.66
C THR A 1073 -12.15 9.13 -21.77
N LEU A 1074 -12.39 8.83 -20.49
CA LEU A 1074 -11.34 8.45 -19.54
C LEU A 1074 -10.66 7.13 -19.94
N GLN A 1075 -11.43 6.12 -20.35
CA GLN A 1075 -10.91 4.84 -20.85
C GLN A 1075 -10.07 5.03 -22.11
N HIS A 1076 -10.57 5.83 -23.06
CA HIS A 1076 -9.85 6.11 -24.29
C HIS A 1076 -8.54 6.85 -24.02
N ALA A 1077 -8.53 7.80 -23.08
CA ALA A 1077 -7.31 8.49 -22.64
C ALA A 1077 -6.31 7.52 -21.97
N ALA A 1078 -6.79 6.53 -21.21
CA ALA A 1078 -5.93 5.51 -20.58
C ALA A 1078 -5.19 4.69 -21.63
N ILE A 1079 -5.93 4.19 -22.63
CA ILE A 1079 -5.43 3.41 -23.77
C ILE A 1079 -4.43 4.23 -24.58
N ASN A 1080 -4.78 5.47 -24.92
CA ASN A 1080 -3.97 6.38 -25.75
C ASN A 1080 -2.79 7.04 -25.01
N GLN A 1081 -2.40 6.54 -23.84
CA GLN A 1081 -1.31 7.10 -23.03
C GLN A 1081 -1.41 8.61 -22.73
N GLN A 1082 -2.63 9.17 -22.69
CA GLN A 1082 -2.83 10.57 -22.34
C GLN A 1082 -2.73 10.78 -20.82
N ASN A 1083 -2.54 12.03 -20.40
CA ASN A 1083 -2.54 12.41 -18.99
C ASN A 1083 -3.94 12.20 -18.38
N LEU A 1084 -4.07 11.18 -17.55
CA LEU A 1084 -5.35 10.74 -17.01
C LEU A 1084 -5.91 11.71 -15.98
N PHE A 1085 -5.06 12.35 -15.18
CA PHE A 1085 -5.52 13.28 -14.15
C PHE A 1085 -6.20 14.51 -14.77
N ASN A 1086 -5.70 15.00 -15.91
CA ASN A 1086 -6.34 16.09 -16.65
C ASN A 1086 -7.77 15.74 -17.09
N VAL A 1087 -7.98 14.54 -17.65
CA VAL A 1087 -9.33 14.06 -18.05
C VAL A 1087 -10.21 13.80 -16.84
N MET A 1088 -9.61 13.27 -15.76
CA MET A 1088 -10.30 12.97 -14.51
C MET A 1088 -10.87 14.22 -13.84
N MET A 1089 -10.19 15.38 -13.93
CA MET A 1089 -10.69 16.67 -13.44
C MET A 1089 -12.07 17.06 -14.00
N ASP A 1090 -12.45 16.55 -15.18
CA ASP A 1090 -13.78 16.73 -15.74
C ASP A 1090 -14.70 15.52 -15.48
N ALA A 1091 -14.18 14.28 -15.53
CA ALA A 1091 -14.98 13.08 -15.26
C ALA A 1091 -15.62 13.08 -13.86
N VAL A 1092 -14.91 13.55 -12.85
CA VAL A 1092 -15.38 13.61 -11.45
C VAL A 1092 -16.59 14.53 -11.22
N LYS A 1093 -16.90 15.41 -12.18
CA LYS A 1093 -18.10 16.26 -12.10
C LYS A 1093 -19.39 15.47 -12.33
N TYR A 1094 -19.29 14.32 -12.99
CA TYR A 1094 -20.45 13.55 -13.47
C TYR A 1094 -20.43 12.08 -13.03
N CYS A 1095 -19.28 11.56 -12.60
CA CYS A 1095 -19.10 10.16 -12.25
C CYS A 1095 -18.74 10.00 -10.77
N SER A 1096 -19.30 8.97 -10.13
CA SER A 1096 -18.93 8.59 -8.76
C SER A 1096 -17.55 7.91 -8.72
N LEU A 1097 -17.02 7.77 -7.51
CA LEU A 1097 -15.76 7.11 -7.24
C LEU A 1097 -15.74 5.68 -7.81
N GLY A 1098 -16.75 4.88 -7.49
CA GLY A 1098 -16.88 3.50 -7.97
C GLY A 1098 -17.04 3.39 -9.49
N GLN A 1099 -17.77 4.33 -10.12
CA GLN A 1099 -17.90 4.38 -11.58
C GLN A 1099 -16.54 4.61 -12.25
N ILE A 1100 -15.75 5.56 -11.75
CA ILE A 1100 -14.41 5.85 -12.29
C ILE A 1100 -13.47 4.67 -12.06
N THR A 1101 -13.43 4.11 -10.86
CA THR A 1101 -12.57 2.96 -10.51
C THR A 1101 -12.86 1.75 -11.40
N ASN A 1102 -14.13 1.39 -11.57
CA ASN A 1102 -14.51 0.25 -12.40
C ASN A 1102 -14.18 0.47 -13.88
N ALA A 1103 -14.41 1.67 -14.41
CA ALA A 1103 -14.02 1.99 -15.78
C ALA A 1103 -12.50 1.87 -15.99
N LEU A 1104 -11.69 2.26 -14.99
CA LEU A 1104 -10.24 2.11 -15.05
C LEU A 1104 -9.76 0.67 -14.83
N PHE A 1105 -10.48 -0.20 -14.11
CA PHE A 1105 -10.14 -1.63 -14.00
C PHE A 1105 -10.20 -2.37 -15.34
N GLU A 1106 -11.03 -1.90 -16.27
CA GLU A 1106 -11.15 -2.47 -17.61
C GLU A 1106 -9.94 -2.16 -18.50
N VAL A 1107 -9.23 -1.05 -18.24
CA VAL A 1107 -8.15 -0.52 -19.11
C VAL A 1107 -6.78 -0.38 -18.44
N GLY A 1108 -6.71 -0.35 -17.10
CA GLY A 1108 -5.48 -0.23 -16.31
C GLY A 1108 -5.16 -1.46 -15.44
N GLY A 1109 -6.08 -2.43 -15.42
CA GLY A 1109 -5.95 -3.68 -14.66
C GLY A 1109 -6.22 -3.52 -13.15
N LYS A 1110 -6.73 -4.59 -12.55
CA LYS A 1110 -6.87 -4.72 -11.09
C LYS A 1110 -5.52 -5.15 -10.50
N TYR A 1111 -5.22 -4.71 -9.28
CA TYR A 1111 -4.06 -5.15 -8.53
C TYR A 1111 -4.03 -6.68 -8.41
N ARG A 1112 -2.91 -7.31 -8.76
CA ARG A 1112 -2.69 -8.74 -8.54
C ARG A 1112 -1.94 -8.92 -7.22
N ARG A 1113 -2.57 -9.64 -6.29
CA ARG A 1113 -2.02 -9.86 -4.96
C ARG A 1113 -0.72 -10.64 -5.03
N ASN A 1114 0.20 -10.21 -4.19
CA ASN A 1114 1.54 -10.72 -4.05
C ASN A 1114 1.67 -11.49 -2.73
N MET A 1115 2.22 -12.71 -2.77
CA MET A 1115 2.45 -13.56 -1.59
C MET A 1115 3.93 -13.86 -1.41
#